data_AF-A0A1Y1VKB9-F1
#
_entry.id   AF-A0A1Y1VKB9-F1
#
_cell.length_a   1.000
_cell.length_b   1.000
_cell.length_c   1.000
_cell.angle_alpha   90.00
_cell.angle_beta   90.00
_cell.angle_gamma   90.00
#
_symmetry.space_group_name_H-M   'P 1'
#
loop_
_entity.id
_entity.type
_entity.pdbx_description
1 polymer ?
#
loop_
_entity_poly.entity_id
_entity_poly.type
_entity_poly.pdbx_seq_one_letter_code
_entity_poly.pdbx_strand_id
1 'polypeptide(L)'
;MENLDNLEGDNSSNNEERNSMSNIKYDELYEFIKKLDKEKDELNTIIEKFENENTNKTGSIIDSEEYRHFISVLKQKYFVDKSYLIAEFNRLIDKSGDKYVCITKPRRFGKSSIASMLIAYYSEGINSEDIFDKLNVYKKIFSDEKENESEKEDIQEYQKGKEIELEKKNNDEFPKEKEIELKKIDSEKFQKVKEIELKKMENEEYQKEKKKDKKYYEEYQKKYHTLYFDFSKFVTKYKKIDDYLEYINKRFKNDIESLFPSLKLLNEDRYNDNIIDNIKDLSAELKKRFILIIDEWDYPINVKFSDIEEIDKDKNKEEYEKEKKNVNAFIKDYIFFLSNLIKGQSCFAFVFMTGILPIAKQSNQSSLNCFNEYSMINDDIYYKYFGFTEEEVRLLCIRNKVIKYDDLEKWYNGYKSYDGEKIFNTWSVFQALKCNSIKNYWTETGRFAEVSDIINFGINSVKDEILELIKGKKISIELENYGVEDIQKDLKGKEKSNDEMRKELYSKMVAFGFLTYYNKKISIPNEELKEKFIKVLNRKDDETEYYYELIENSKKILESTLKNDAESLRKLLEEVHEKKIKAGDKIDHGNIKRVIDFAYFSANKIYKVKEEERSGEGFVDYIFYPKNKKGKIIIIELKLNGSAKRAIGQIYENKYFNNIEKIYTGNILLVGINFNKPSKNYSCIIIECDRKMEIKSLKKSNNVQANTSEIEEMIASIKSRNNEGETRSNCRVDKPNNVEVDTNKLKYILNEKHEKKYRNNKKKHVSSKKFGYNEKETESDYRVDMSNSIEVNASELEHILSEEEFGNNKRKLEHVSFKETGNNKRKHISSKKSESNESNCLIS
;
A
#
# COMPACT_ATOMS: atom_id res chain seq x y z
N MET A 1 -2.01 28.21 19.85
CA MET A 1 -1.35 29.42 20.37
C MET A 1 -0.52 29.16 21.64
N GLU A 2 -0.58 28.01 22.32
CA GLU A 2 0.40 27.68 23.41
C GLU A 2 1.42 26.58 23.04
N ASN A 3 1.38 26.01 21.83
CA ASN A 3 2.16 24.81 21.48
C ASN A 3 3.24 25.02 20.39
N LEU A 4 3.59 26.26 20.06
CA LEU A 4 4.70 26.56 19.14
C LEU A 4 5.84 27.36 19.79
N ASP A 5 5.68 27.86 21.02
CA ASP A 5 6.70 28.65 21.73
C ASP A 5 7.80 27.80 22.40
N ASN A 6 7.71 26.47 22.37
CA ASN A 6 8.73 25.58 22.96
C ASN A 6 9.86 25.18 21.99
N LEU A 7 10.12 25.96 20.95
CA LEU A 7 11.26 25.79 20.04
C LEU A 7 12.21 26.98 20.01
N GLU A 8 12.08 27.95 20.92
CA GLU A 8 13.07 29.01 21.09
C GLU A 8 13.85 28.83 22.39
N GLY A 9 14.98 28.15 22.26
CA GLY A 9 15.94 27.94 23.35
C GLY A 9 17.26 27.41 22.82
N ASP A 10 17.95 28.19 21.99
CA ASP A 10 19.37 28.50 22.18
C ASP A 10 19.91 29.45 21.09
N ASN A 11 20.56 30.51 21.57
CA ASN A 11 21.06 31.67 20.83
C ASN A 11 22.08 31.33 19.74
N SER A 12 21.89 31.88 18.53
CA SER A 12 22.95 32.67 17.84
C SER A 12 22.38 33.49 16.67
N SER A 13 22.51 34.81 16.81
CA SER A 13 22.51 35.87 15.79
C SER A 13 22.06 35.53 14.35
N ASN A 14 20.83 35.91 14.00
CA ASN A 14 20.38 36.50 12.72
C ASN A 14 18.85 36.55 12.70
N ASN A 15 18.24 37.57 13.32
CA ASN A 15 16.82 37.56 13.69
C ASN A 15 15.95 38.70 13.12
N GLU A 16 16.34 39.37 12.04
CA GLU A 16 15.49 40.44 11.45
C GLU A 16 14.89 40.11 10.07
N GLU A 17 15.44 39.15 9.30
CA GLU A 17 14.87 38.78 7.98
C GLU A 17 13.98 37.52 7.97
N ARG A 18 13.86 36.80 9.09
CA ARG A 18 12.98 35.62 9.21
C ARG A 18 11.59 35.89 9.78
N ASN A 19 11.37 37.05 10.40
CA ASN A 19 10.12 37.40 11.08
C ASN A 19 9.03 38.00 10.18
N SER A 20 9.34 38.34 8.92
CA SER A 20 8.36 38.84 7.96
C SER A 20 7.71 37.74 7.10
N MET A 21 8.38 36.59 6.92
CA MET A 21 7.93 35.52 6.03
C MET A 21 7.08 34.42 6.71
N SER A 22 7.04 34.39 8.05
CA SER A 22 6.22 33.44 8.83
C SER A 22 4.82 33.98 9.10
N ASN A 23 4.67 35.26 9.48
CA ASN A 23 3.37 35.85 9.84
C ASN A 23 2.41 35.96 8.63
N ILE A 24 2.93 36.26 7.44
CA ILE A 24 2.11 36.39 6.21
C ILE A 24 1.36 35.08 5.88
N LYS A 25 1.99 33.91 6.07
CA LYS A 25 1.33 32.61 5.82
C LYS A 25 0.28 32.24 6.87
N TYR A 26 0.45 32.68 8.11
CA TYR A 26 -0.51 32.38 9.17
C TYR A 26 -1.77 33.23 9.07
N ASP A 27 -1.62 34.53 8.76
CA ASP A 27 -2.76 35.43 8.60
C ASP A 27 -3.60 35.05 7.36
N GLU A 28 -2.95 34.71 6.24
CA GLU A 28 -3.62 34.19 5.04
C GLU A 28 -4.40 32.90 5.33
N LEU A 29 -3.80 31.97 6.07
CA LEU A 29 -4.43 30.71 6.44
C LEU A 29 -5.59 30.91 7.42
N TYR A 30 -5.46 31.86 8.35
CA TYR A 30 -6.50 32.20 9.31
C TYR A 30 -7.71 32.83 8.61
N GLU A 31 -7.48 33.78 7.69
CA GLU A 31 -8.54 34.37 6.88
C GLU A 31 -9.18 33.34 5.93
N PHE A 32 -8.40 32.41 5.38
CA PHE A 32 -8.93 31.29 4.61
C PHE A 32 -9.86 30.39 5.44
N ILE A 33 -9.50 30.07 6.68
CA ILE A 33 -10.35 29.26 7.57
C ILE A 33 -11.63 30.01 7.95
N LYS A 34 -11.54 31.30 8.28
CA LYS A 34 -12.73 32.12 8.52
C LYS A 34 -13.67 32.13 7.32
N LYS A 35 -13.13 32.24 6.11
CA LYS A 35 -13.92 32.15 4.88
C LYS A 35 -14.62 30.79 4.77
N LEU A 36 -13.93 29.69 5.03
CA LEU A 36 -14.52 28.34 5.02
C LEU A 36 -15.60 28.14 6.09
N ASP A 37 -15.40 28.70 7.30
CA ASP A 37 -16.40 28.64 8.37
C ASP A 37 -17.65 29.46 7.99
N LYS A 38 -17.48 30.65 7.40
CA LYS A 38 -18.61 31.45 6.89
C LYS A 38 -19.37 30.74 5.77
N GLU A 39 -18.66 30.18 4.79
CA GLU A 39 -19.28 29.38 3.71
C GLU A 39 -20.05 28.18 4.27
N LYS A 40 -19.57 27.59 5.37
CA LYS A 40 -20.25 26.49 6.05
C LYS A 40 -21.55 26.94 6.72
N ASP A 41 -21.56 28.11 7.35
CA ASP A 41 -22.78 28.65 7.98
C ASP A 41 -23.85 28.97 6.92
N GLU A 42 -23.45 29.58 5.80
CA GLU A 42 -24.35 29.82 4.66
C GLU A 42 -24.94 28.52 4.11
N LEU A 43 -24.10 27.49 3.95
CA LEU A 43 -24.54 26.17 3.50
C LEU A 43 -25.52 25.52 4.49
N ASN A 44 -25.30 25.66 5.80
CA ASN A 44 -26.21 25.12 6.81
C ASN A 44 -27.60 25.78 6.73
N THR A 45 -27.68 27.09 6.51
CA THR A 45 -28.96 27.79 6.30
C THR A 45 -29.71 27.27 5.07
N ILE A 46 -28.99 27.02 3.97
CA ILE A 46 -29.59 26.44 2.75
C ILE A 46 -30.09 25.02 3.01
N ILE A 47 -29.34 24.22 3.77
CA ILE A 47 -29.74 22.87 4.14
C ILE A 47 -31.02 22.87 5.00
N GLU A 48 -31.12 23.77 5.98
CA GLU A 48 -32.33 23.90 6.81
C GLU A 48 -33.56 24.26 5.97
N LYS A 49 -33.41 25.19 5.02
CA LYS A 49 -34.47 25.51 4.05
C LYS A 49 -34.84 24.28 3.20
N PHE A 50 -33.85 23.59 2.65
CA PHE A 50 -34.03 22.40 1.82
C PHE A 50 -34.78 21.28 2.54
N GLU A 51 -34.50 21.03 3.82
CA GLU A 51 -35.17 20.00 4.62
C GLU A 51 -36.65 20.33 4.89
N ASN A 52 -37.00 21.62 4.98
CA ASN A 52 -38.38 22.06 5.16
C ASN A 52 -39.21 21.95 3.86
N GLU A 53 -38.57 22.01 2.69
CA GLU A 53 -39.24 22.06 1.37
C GLU A 53 -39.43 20.68 0.70
N ASN A 54 -38.64 19.65 1.04
CA ASN A 54 -38.56 18.37 0.30
C ASN A 54 -39.26 17.16 0.96
N THR A 55 -40.51 17.29 1.41
CA THR A 55 -41.14 16.23 2.22
C THR A 55 -41.89 15.13 1.45
N ASN A 56 -42.17 15.24 0.14
CA ASN A 56 -43.23 14.42 -0.48
C ASN A 56 -42.98 13.84 -1.91
N LYS A 57 -41.74 13.71 -2.42
CA LYS A 57 -41.49 13.22 -3.81
C LYS A 57 -40.34 12.21 -3.97
N THR A 58 -40.20 11.29 -3.02
CA THR A 58 -39.12 10.30 -3.03
C THR A 58 -39.64 8.91 -2.70
N GLY A 59 -39.07 7.90 -3.35
CA GLY A 59 -39.33 6.49 -3.10
C GLY A 59 -38.21 5.83 -2.29
N SER A 60 -38.24 4.51 -2.22
CA SER A 60 -37.16 3.72 -1.62
C SER A 60 -36.07 3.33 -2.61
N ILE A 61 -36.44 3.12 -3.87
CA ILE A 61 -35.61 2.80 -5.03
C ILE A 61 -35.60 4.00 -5.99
N ILE A 62 -36.75 4.54 -6.37
CA ILE A 62 -36.83 5.68 -7.32
C ILE A 62 -36.68 6.99 -6.55
N ASP A 63 -35.73 7.83 -6.96
CA ASP A 63 -35.42 9.12 -6.31
C ASP A 63 -35.29 8.93 -4.79
N SER A 64 -34.44 7.98 -4.41
CA SER A 64 -34.40 7.38 -3.07
C SER A 64 -34.15 8.37 -1.95
N GLU A 65 -34.81 8.17 -0.80
CA GLU A 65 -34.59 8.93 0.45
C GLU A 65 -33.15 8.89 0.98
N GLU A 66 -32.29 8.03 0.44
CA GLU A 66 -30.87 7.94 0.82
C GLU A 66 -30.08 9.22 0.53
N TYR A 67 -30.63 10.19 -0.22
CA TYR A 67 -30.08 11.55 -0.29
C TYR A 67 -29.95 12.19 1.11
N ARG A 68 -30.81 11.84 2.08
CA ARG A 68 -30.75 12.37 3.44
C ARG A 68 -29.43 12.01 4.13
N HIS A 69 -28.80 10.90 3.76
CA HIS A 69 -27.45 10.58 4.24
C HIS A 69 -26.42 11.62 3.77
N PHE A 70 -26.52 12.09 2.51
CA PHE A 70 -25.67 13.16 2.01
C PHE A 70 -25.90 14.47 2.79
N ILE A 71 -27.15 14.82 3.09
CA ILE A 71 -27.47 15.99 3.93
C ILE A 71 -26.83 15.88 5.33
N SER A 72 -26.89 14.70 5.94
CA SER A 72 -26.23 14.43 7.22
C SER A 72 -24.71 14.60 7.13
N VAL A 73 -24.08 14.13 6.05
CA VAL A 73 -22.64 14.33 5.77
C VAL A 73 -22.32 15.82 5.58
N LEU A 74 -23.15 16.55 4.84
CA LEU A 74 -22.99 18.00 4.65
C LEU A 74 -23.08 18.78 5.95
N LYS A 75 -23.80 18.33 6.97
CA LYS A 75 -23.86 19.01 8.29
C LYS A 75 -22.64 18.75 9.17
N GLN A 76 -21.78 17.81 8.81
CA GLN A 76 -20.62 17.46 9.63
C GLN A 76 -19.63 18.63 9.75
N LYS A 77 -19.08 18.81 10.95
CA LYS A 77 -18.06 19.83 11.25
C LYS A 77 -16.80 19.68 10.40
N TYR A 78 -16.37 18.44 10.14
CA TYR A 78 -15.17 18.11 9.36
C TYR A 78 -15.53 17.55 7.98
N PHE A 79 -16.54 18.14 7.35
CA PHE A 79 -16.93 17.81 5.97
C PHE A 79 -15.82 18.20 4.98
N VAL A 80 -15.55 17.32 4.01
CA VAL A 80 -14.66 17.56 2.88
C VAL A 80 -15.46 17.38 1.61
N ASP A 81 -15.42 18.38 0.75
CA ASP A 81 -16.26 18.47 -0.43
C ASP A 81 -15.67 17.74 -1.64
N LYS A 82 -16.23 16.56 -1.93
CA LYS A 82 -15.87 15.69 -3.06
C LYS A 82 -16.77 15.88 -4.29
N SER A 83 -17.65 16.89 -4.29
CA SER A 83 -18.67 17.08 -5.34
C SER A 83 -18.11 17.24 -6.74
N TYR A 84 -16.87 17.71 -6.91
CA TYR A 84 -16.26 17.83 -8.23
C TYR A 84 -16.17 16.50 -9.01
N LEU A 85 -16.28 15.34 -8.32
CA LEU A 85 -16.46 14.04 -8.96
C LEU A 85 -17.66 14.02 -9.94
N ILE A 86 -18.71 14.79 -9.65
CA ILE A 86 -19.89 14.91 -10.50
C ILE A 86 -19.52 15.46 -11.89
N ALA A 87 -18.57 16.40 -11.98
CA ALA A 87 -18.12 16.93 -13.26
C ALA A 87 -17.48 15.81 -14.11
N GLU A 88 -16.68 14.95 -13.49
CA GLU A 88 -16.08 13.79 -14.17
C GLU A 88 -17.15 12.80 -14.65
N PHE A 89 -18.16 12.50 -13.84
CA PHE A 89 -19.23 11.58 -14.21
C PHE A 89 -20.21 12.15 -15.24
N ASN A 90 -20.50 13.46 -15.17
CA ASN A 90 -21.30 14.17 -16.16
C ASN A 90 -20.71 14.01 -17.57
N ARG A 91 -19.38 14.00 -17.71
CA ARG A 91 -18.70 13.76 -18.99
C ARG A 91 -18.93 12.35 -19.52
N LEU A 92 -19.43 11.40 -18.74
CA LEU A 92 -19.67 10.00 -19.14
C LEU A 92 -21.14 9.72 -19.48
N ILE A 93 -22.05 10.63 -19.14
CA ILE A 93 -23.48 10.48 -19.42
C ILE A 93 -23.68 10.32 -20.93
N ASP A 94 -24.47 9.32 -21.30
CA ASP A 94 -24.79 8.95 -22.69
C ASP A 94 -23.62 8.56 -23.59
N LYS A 95 -22.41 8.38 -23.04
CA LYS A 95 -21.28 7.81 -23.76
C LYS A 95 -21.40 6.29 -23.83
N SER A 96 -21.45 5.77 -25.05
CA SER A 96 -21.45 4.33 -25.29
C SER A 96 -20.17 3.69 -24.71
N GLY A 97 -20.32 2.59 -23.97
CA GLY A 97 -19.20 1.91 -23.29
C GLY A 97 -18.77 2.56 -21.98
N ASP A 98 -18.56 3.88 -21.96
CA ASP A 98 -17.95 4.56 -20.80
C ASP A 98 -18.93 4.96 -19.69
N LYS A 99 -20.24 4.94 -19.96
CA LYS A 99 -21.29 5.28 -18.99
C LYS A 99 -21.42 4.33 -17.79
N TYR A 100 -20.67 3.23 -17.78
CA TYR A 100 -20.71 2.20 -16.73
C TYR A 100 -19.45 2.31 -15.87
N VAL A 101 -19.56 2.89 -14.67
CA VAL A 101 -18.45 3.06 -13.73
C VAL A 101 -18.63 2.15 -12.52
N CYS A 102 -17.60 1.35 -12.21
CA CYS A 102 -17.56 0.53 -11.00
C CYS A 102 -16.38 0.96 -10.12
N ILE A 103 -16.67 1.51 -8.94
CA ILE A 103 -15.63 1.89 -7.96
C ILE A 103 -15.58 0.86 -6.84
N THR A 104 -14.43 0.22 -6.65
CA THR A 104 -14.23 -0.79 -5.60
C THR A 104 -13.16 -0.33 -4.62
N LYS A 105 -13.58 -0.03 -3.39
CA LYS A 105 -12.68 0.43 -2.31
C LYS A 105 -13.04 -0.27 -1.01
N PRO A 106 -12.09 -0.41 -0.08
CA PRO A 106 -12.34 -0.90 1.25
C PRO A 106 -13.50 -0.16 1.94
N ARG A 107 -14.05 -0.80 2.98
CA ARG A 107 -15.06 -0.17 3.84
C ARG A 107 -14.53 1.17 4.38
N ARG A 108 -15.44 2.12 4.58
CA ARG A 108 -15.16 3.44 5.20
C ARG A 108 -14.30 4.43 4.38
N PHE A 109 -14.17 4.23 3.06
CA PHE A 109 -13.56 5.18 2.12
C PHE A 109 -14.54 6.17 1.47
N GLY A 110 -15.75 6.32 2.02
CA GLY A 110 -16.73 7.32 1.57
C GLY A 110 -17.63 6.91 0.41
N LYS A 111 -17.59 5.64 -0.03
CA LYS A 111 -18.37 5.12 -1.18
C LYS A 111 -19.88 5.42 -1.10
N SER A 112 -20.55 5.04 -0.01
CA SER A 112 -21.98 5.30 0.18
C SER A 112 -22.31 6.79 0.28
N SER A 113 -21.42 7.61 0.85
CA SER A 113 -21.61 9.07 0.88
C SER A 113 -21.56 9.68 -0.52
N ILE A 114 -20.71 9.15 -1.40
CA ILE A 114 -20.70 9.50 -2.82
C ILE A 114 -21.99 9.03 -3.51
N ALA A 115 -22.44 7.79 -3.27
CA ALA A 115 -23.70 7.30 -3.82
C ALA A 115 -24.88 8.22 -3.45
N SER A 116 -25.03 8.57 -2.17
CA SER A 116 -26.05 9.52 -1.70
C SER A 116 -25.92 10.92 -2.33
N MET A 117 -24.70 11.40 -2.55
CA MET A 117 -24.44 12.67 -3.24
C MET A 117 -24.92 12.63 -4.70
N LEU A 118 -24.65 11.54 -5.42
CA LEU A 118 -25.12 11.37 -6.79
C LEU A 118 -26.65 11.28 -6.86
N ILE A 119 -27.29 10.58 -5.91
CA ILE A 119 -28.76 10.56 -5.79
C ILE A 119 -29.27 12.00 -5.62
N ALA A 120 -28.71 12.75 -4.67
CA ALA A 120 -29.12 14.12 -4.42
C ALA A 120 -28.94 15.03 -5.65
N TYR A 121 -27.87 14.85 -6.43
CA TYR A 121 -27.56 15.70 -7.58
C TYR A 121 -28.45 15.43 -8.80
N TYR A 122 -28.66 14.16 -9.14
CA TYR A 122 -29.31 13.78 -10.40
C TYR A 122 -30.84 13.67 -10.30
N SER A 123 -31.35 13.27 -9.13
CA SER A 123 -32.77 12.92 -8.95
C SER A 123 -33.69 14.12 -9.19
N GLU A 124 -34.64 13.95 -10.11
CA GLU A 124 -35.66 14.94 -10.43
C GLU A 124 -36.62 15.19 -9.24
N GLY A 125 -36.89 14.16 -8.44
CA GLY A 125 -37.71 14.27 -7.23
C GLY A 125 -37.09 15.11 -6.09
N ILE A 126 -35.83 15.54 -6.21
CA ILE A 126 -35.05 16.17 -5.14
C ILE A 126 -34.62 17.58 -5.54
N ASN A 127 -35.08 18.61 -4.84
CA ASN A 127 -34.72 19.99 -5.16
C ASN A 127 -33.41 20.45 -4.50
N SER A 128 -32.26 19.93 -4.95
CA SER A 128 -30.94 20.16 -4.32
C SER A 128 -30.06 21.25 -4.96
N GLU A 129 -30.59 22.03 -5.89
CA GLU A 129 -29.82 22.99 -6.72
C GLU A 129 -29.03 24.01 -5.89
N ASP A 130 -29.72 24.70 -4.98
CA ASP A 130 -29.13 25.69 -4.06
C ASP A 130 -27.97 25.11 -3.23
N ILE A 131 -27.99 23.79 -2.94
CA ILE A 131 -26.92 23.12 -2.20
C ILE A 131 -25.68 23.00 -3.08
N PHE A 132 -25.81 22.46 -4.29
CA PHE A 132 -24.66 22.18 -5.16
C PHE A 132 -23.99 23.44 -5.70
N ASP A 133 -24.72 24.56 -5.82
CA ASP A 133 -24.17 25.87 -6.16
C ASP A 133 -23.17 26.39 -5.12
N LYS A 134 -23.22 25.86 -3.88
CA LYS A 134 -22.26 26.16 -2.82
C LYS A 134 -21.11 25.17 -2.71
N LEU A 135 -21.11 24.12 -3.52
CA LEU A 135 -20.12 23.06 -3.49
C LEU A 135 -19.04 23.23 -4.58
N ASN A 136 -17.96 22.45 -4.45
CA ASN A 136 -16.78 22.46 -5.30
C ASN A 136 -17.09 22.17 -6.77
N VAL A 137 -18.11 21.37 -7.06
CA VAL A 137 -18.60 21.16 -8.43
C VAL A 137 -18.91 22.49 -9.11
N TYR A 138 -19.72 23.34 -8.46
CA TYR A 138 -20.06 24.65 -9.00
C TYR A 138 -18.85 25.60 -8.93
N LYS A 139 -18.23 25.74 -7.75
CA LYS A 139 -17.13 26.70 -7.55
C LYS A 139 -15.98 26.51 -8.53
N LYS A 140 -15.61 25.26 -8.85
CA LYS A 140 -14.51 24.97 -9.80
C LYS A 140 -14.92 25.17 -11.26
N ILE A 141 -16.17 24.86 -11.61
CA ILE A 141 -16.68 25.03 -12.98
C ILE A 141 -16.90 26.51 -13.32
N PHE A 142 -17.32 27.33 -12.34
CA PHE A 142 -17.73 28.72 -12.56
C PHE A 142 -16.74 29.77 -12.03
N SER A 143 -15.56 29.39 -11.54
CA SER A 143 -14.53 30.36 -11.14
C SER A 143 -13.87 31.05 -12.35
N ASP A 144 -13.85 32.37 -12.39
CA ASP A 144 -13.08 33.12 -13.39
C ASP A 144 -11.62 33.23 -12.92
N GLU A 145 -10.66 32.63 -13.64
CA GLU A 145 -9.25 32.93 -13.42
C GLU A 145 -8.92 34.24 -14.13
N LYS A 146 -8.49 35.26 -13.35
CA LYS A 146 -8.03 36.53 -13.89
C LYS A 146 -6.72 36.30 -14.64
N GLU A 147 -6.74 36.40 -15.97
CA GLU A 147 -5.50 36.50 -16.77
C GLU A 147 -4.78 37.81 -16.43
N ASN A 148 -3.48 37.74 -16.09
CA ASN A 148 -2.65 38.91 -15.83
C ASN A 148 -2.31 39.65 -17.15
N GLU A 149 -2.57 40.96 -17.22
CA GLU A 149 -2.29 41.79 -18.41
C GLU A 149 -0.81 41.85 -18.81
N SER A 150 0.13 41.63 -17.88
CA SER A 150 1.57 41.63 -18.19
C SER A 150 2.02 40.47 -19.09
N GLU A 151 1.26 39.36 -19.13
CA GLU A 151 1.59 38.20 -19.96
C GLU A 151 1.21 38.43 -21.44
N LYS A 152 0.35 39.40 -21.73
CA LYS A 152 -0.10 39.68 -23.11
C LYS A 152 0.99 40.37 -23.96
N GLU A 153 1.77 41.26 -23.36
CA GLU A 153 2.85 42.00 -24.05
C GLU A 153 4.04 41.08 -24.41
N ASP A 154 4.46 40.22 -23.47
CA ASP A 154 5.57 39.27 -23.68
C ASP A 154 5.26 38.25 -24.79
N ILE A 155 3.99 37.90 -25.00
CA ILE A 155 3.55 36.93 -26.03
C ILE A 155 3.53 37.54 -27.43
N GLN A 156 3.16 38.81 -27.57
CA GLN A 156 3.22 39.51 -28.86
C GLN A 156 4.66 39.63 -29.36
N GLU A 157 5.62 39.86 -28.47
CA GLU A 157 7.05 39.95 -28.80
C GLU A 157 7.62 38.59 -29.25
N TYR A 158 7.19 37.48 -28.64
CA TYR A 158 7.54 36.11 -29.06
C TYR A 158 6.94 35.71 -30.42
N GLN A 159 5.66 36.01 -30.65
CA GLN A 159 5.00 35.71 -31.93
C GLN A 159 5.72 36.42 -33.09
N LYS A 160 6.11 37.69 -32.86
CA LYS A 160 6.95 38.45 -33.78
C LYS A 160 8.31 37.76 -34.02
N GLY A 161 8.98 37.26 -32.97
CA GLY A 161 10.23 36.50 -33.10
C GLY A 161 10.10 35.21 -33.91
N LYS A 162 9.00 34.46 -33.71
CA LYS A 162 8.71 33.19 -34.41
C LYS A 162 8.40 33.40 -35.90
N GLU A 163 7.66 34.46 -36.24
CA GLU A 163 7.43 34.86 -37.63
C GLU A 163 8.75 35.20 -38.34
N ILE A 164 9.63 35.95 -37.69
CA ILE A 164 10.94 36.31 -38.24
C ILE A 164 11.85 35.07 -38.41
N GLU A 165 11.79 34.07 -37.51
CA GLU A 165 12.51 32.79 -37.66
C GLU A 165 11.97 31.93 -38.83
N LEU A 166 10.65 31.93 -39.04
CA LEU A 166 9.99 31.24 -40.15
C LEU A 166 10.36 31.88 -41.50
N GLU A 167 10.38 33.21 -41.56
CA GLU A 167 10.87 33.94 -42.73
C GLU A 167 12.35 33.64 -43.02
N LYS A 168 13.20 33.53 -41.99
CA LYS A 168 14.62 33.17 -42.14
C LYS A 168 14.83 31.78 -42.73
N LYS A 169 13.93 30.82 -42.45
CA LYS A 169 14.01 29.46 -43.00
C LYS A 169 13.57 29.36 -44.46
N ASN A 170 12.79 30.32 -44.94
CA ASN A 170 12.16 30.28 -46.26
C ASN A 170 12.80 31.23 -47.29
N ASN A 171 13.84 31.99 -46.93
CA ASN A 171 14.44 33.01 -47.79
C ASN A 171 15.98 32.96 -47.77
N ASP A 172 16.61 32.78 -48.94
CA ASP A 172 18.08 32.64 -49.07
C ASP A 172 18.85 33.96 -48.84
N GLU A 173 18.18 35.11 -48.98
CA GLU A 173 18.71 36.43 -48.60
C GLU A 173 17.89 37.01 -47.43
N PHE A 174 18.36 36.77 -46.21
CA PHE A 174 17.73 37.30 -45.00
C PHE A 174 18.28 38.70 -44.63
N PRO A 175 17.45 39.74 -44.47
CA PRO A 175 17.92 41.10 -44.20
C PRO A 175 18.70 41.21 -42.87
N LYS A 176 19.89 41.83 -42.89
CA LYS A 176 20.74 42.03 -41.70
C LYS A 176 20.03 42.79 -40.56
N GLU A 177 19.10 43.67 -40.90
CA GLU A 177 18.32 44.45 -39.93
C GLU A 177 17.38 43.56 -39.09
N LYS A 178 16.70 42.59 -39.72
CA LYS A 178 15.86 41.59 -39.04
C LYS A 178 16.68 40.61 -38.20
N GLU A 179 17.92 40.33 -38.60
CA GLU A 179 18.84 39.50 -37.80
C GLU A 179 19.33 40.21 -36.53
N ILE A 180 19.48 41.54 -36.57
CA ILE A 180 19.75 42.36 -35.38
C ILE A 180 18.53 42.41 -34.48
N GLU A 181 17.32 42.49 -35.04
CA GLU A 181 16.06 42.46 -34.29
C GLU A 181 15.89 41.12 -33.55
N LEU A 182 16.19 39.98 -34.19
CA LEU A 182 16.16 38.66 -33.55
C LEU A 182 17.18 38.53 -32.41
N LYS A 183 18.38 39.10 -32.59
CA LYS A 183 19.45 39.09 -31.57
C LYS A 183 19.17 39.99 -30.36
N LYS A 184 18.22 40.92 -30.47
CA LYS A 184 17.75 41.77 -29.36
C LYS A 184 16.67 41.10 -28.51
N ILE A 185 16.04 40.02 -29.01
CA ILE A 185 15.06 39.25 -28.25
C ILE A 185 15.82 38.46 -27.18
N ASP A 186 15.50 38.75 -25.92
CA ASP A 186 16.11 38.11 -24.75
C ASP A 186 15.78 36.60 -24.73
N SER A 187 16.81 35.75 -24.76
CA SER A 187 16.66 34.29 -24.78
C SER A 187 15.99 33.73 -23.51
N GLU A 188 16.14 34.39 -22.36
CA GLU A 188 15.46 33.98 -21.12
C GLU A 188 13.96 34.32 -21.19
N LYS A 189 13.59 35.48 -21.76
CA LYS A 189 12.19 35.80 -22.07
C LYS A 189 11.58 34.82 -23.06
N PHE A 190 12.31 34.43 -24.12
CA PHE A 190 11.81 33.49 -25.13
C PHE A 190 11.49 32.10 -24.54
N GLN A 191 12.36 31.59 -23.67
CA GLN A 191 12.13 30.31 -22.98
C GLN A 191 10.95 30.40 -22.00
N LYS A 192 10.84 31.51 -21.26
CA LYS A 192 9.70 31.81 -20.38
C LYS A 192 8.38 31.91 -21.16
N VAL A 193 8.38 32.53 -22.34
CA VAL A 193 7.18 32.61 -23.20
C VAL A 193 6.81 31.25 -23.80
N LYS A 194 7.78 30.40 -24.14
CA LYS A 194 7.49 29.01 -24.54
C LYS A 194 6.81 28.22 -23.42
N GLU A 195 7.24 28.39 -22.18
CA GLU A 195 6.55 27.84 -21.00
C GLU A 195 5.17 28.46 -20.79
N ILE A 196 4.98 29.76 -21.07
CA ILE A 196 3.68 30.42 -21.05
C ILE A 196 2.76 29.92 -22.18
N GLU A 197 3.27 29.67 -23.40
CA GLU A 197 2.49 29.09 -24.51
C GLU A 197 2.07 27.65 -24.20
N LEU A 198 2.94 26.84 -23.60
CA LEU A 198 2.59 25.51 -23.09
C LEU A 198 1.49 25.60 -22.01
N LYS A 199 1.68 26.49 -21.04
CA LYS A 199 0.66 26.79 -20.01
C LYS A 199 -0.62 27.32 -20.63
N LYS A 200 -0.57 28.08 -21.73
CA LYS A 200 -1.75 28.60 -22.45
C LYS A 200 -2.45 27.54 -23.27
N MET A 201 -1.75 26.61 -23.91
CA MET A 201 -2.38 25.47 -24.58
C MET A 201 -3.06 24.56 -23.55
N GLU A 202 -2.38 24.30 -22.44
CA GLU A 202 -2.98 23.62 -21.27
C GLU A 202 -4.17 24.42 -20.72
N ASN A 203 -4.08 25.75 -20.66
CA ASN A 203 -5.18 26.61 -20.22
C ASN A 203 -6.33 26.67 -21.24
N GLU A 204 -6.09 26.68 -22.54
CA GLU A 204 -7.13 26.67 -23.58
C GLU A 204 -7.90 25.35 -23.59
N GLU A 205 -7.21 24.22 -23.47
CA GLU A 205 -7.83 22.91 -23.30
C GLU A 205 -8.63 22.85 -21.99
N TYR A 206 -8.05 23.35 -20.89
CA TYR A 206 -8.72 23.49 -19.60
C TYR A 206 -9.97 24.38 -19.67
N GLN A 207 -9.92 25.55 -20.31
CA GLN A 207 -11.08 26.44 -20.49
C GLN A 207 -12.15 25.79 -21.38
N LYS A 208 -11.74 25.02 -22.40
CA LYS A 208 -12.66 24.28 -23.27
C LYS A 208 -13.37 23.16 -22.50
N GLU A 209 -12.65 22.43 -21.65
CA GLU A 209 -13.23 21.44 -20.73
C GLU A 209 -14.17 22.09 -19.73
N LYS A 210 -13.74 23.19 -19.10
CA LYS A 210 -14.55 23.96 -18.13
C LYS A 210 -15.86 24.47 -18.74
N LYS A 211 -15.82 24.95 -20.00
CA LYS A 211 -17.03 25.34 -20.73
C LYS A 211 -17.96 24.16 -21.00
N LYS A 212 -17.42 22.96 -21.28
CA LYS A 212 -18.24 21.73 -21.39
C LYS A 212 -18.84 21.35 -20.05
N ASP A 213 -18.05 21.40 -18.97
CA ASP A 213 -18.52 21.05 -17.63
C ASP A 213 -19.64 21.99 -17.16
N LYS A 214 -19.55 23.29 -17.48
CA LYS A 214 -20.63 24.25 -17.25
C LYS A 214 -21.92 23.84 -17.95
N LYS A 215 -21.83 23.51 -19.24
CA LYS A 215 -22.98 23.01 -19.99
C LYS A 215 -23.54 21.74 -19.36
N TYR A 216 -22.69 20.77 -19.00
CA TYR A 216 -23.14 19.52 -18.41
C TYR A 216 -23.77 19.69 -17.02
N TYR A 217 -23.26 20.63 -16.21
CA TYR A 217 -23.86 20.95 -14.92
C TYR A 217 -25.32 21.40 -15.09
N GLU A 218 -25.55 22.39 -15.95
CA GLU A 218 -26.88 22.92 -16.28
C GLU A 218 -27.78 21.86 -16.97
N GLU A 219 -27.20 20.98 -17.79
CA GLU A 219 -27.92 19.97 -18.57
C GLU A 219 -28.38 18.77 -17.75
N TYR A 220 -27.65 18.38 -16.68
CA TYR A 220 -27.88 17.09 -16.00
C TYR A 220 -28.37 17.20 -14.56
N GLN A 221 -28.17 18.33 -13.89
CA GLN A 221 -28.61 18.51 -12.51
C GLN A 221 -30.15 18.40 -12.39
N LYS A 222 -30.62 17.51 -11.52
CA LYS A 222 -32.06 17.19 -11.31
C LYS A 222 -32.85 16.82 -12.59
N LYS A 223 -32.20 16.24 -13.61
CA LYS A 223 -32.87 15.92 -14.89
C LYS A 223 -33.22 14.44 -15.09
N TYR A 224 -32.87 13.57 -14.14
CA TYR A 224 -33.08 12.13 -14.26
C TYR A 224 -33.85 11.60 -13.06
N HIS A 225 -34.71 10.61 -13.25
CA HIS A 225 -35.06 9.74 -12.13
C HIS A 225 -33.88 8.82 -11.84
N THR A 226 -33.52 8.70 -10.56
CA THR A 226 -32.40 7.88 -10.12
C THR A 226 -32.92 6.60 -9.48
N LEU A 227 -32.51 5.44 -10.00
CA LEU A 227 -32.79 4.14 -9.39
C LEU A 227 -31.63 3.78 -8.46
N TYR A 228 -31.94 3.58 -7.19
CA TYR A 228 -30.96 3.22 -6.16
C TYR A 228 -31.21 1.82 -5.62
N PHE A 229 -30.21 0.95 -5.74
CA PHE A 229 -30.22 -0.38 -5.14
C PHE A 229 -29.08 -0.49 -4.12
N ASP A 230 -29.45 -0.73 -2.86
CA ASP A 230 -28.51 -1.08 -1.79
C ASP A 230 -28.66 -2.58 -1.48
N PHE A 231 -27.70 -3.37 -1.97
CA PHE A 231 -27.73 -4.83 -1.83
C PHE A 231 -27.28 -5.33 -0.44
N SER A 232 -26.91 -4.42 0.47
CA SER A 232 -26.69 -4.78 1.87
C SER A 232 -27.98 -4.97 2.67
N LYS A 233 -29.11 -4.46 2.17
CA LYS A 233 -30.39 -4.48 2.86
C LYS A 233 -31.14 -5.80 2.67
N PHE A 234 -31.51 -6.40 3.80
CA PHE A 234 -32.42 -7.56 3.93
C PHE A 234 -32.02 -8.88 3.23
N VAL A 235 -30.89 -8.95 2.53
CA VAL A 235 -30.44 -10.16 1.82
C VAL A 235 -30.30 -11.39 2.73
N THR A 236 -29.91 -11.20 4.00
CA THR A 236 -29.75 -12.30 4.98
C THR A 236 -31.06 -13.00 5.32
N LYS A 237 -32.22 -12.39 5.03
CA LYS A 237 -33.54 -12.99 5.28
C LYS A 237 -33.93 -14.03 4.22
N TYR A 238 -33.24 -14.05 3.09
CA TYR A 238 -33.62 -14.86 1.93
C TYR A 238 -32.55 -15.92 1.65
N LYS A 239 -32.99 -17.17 1.42
CA LYS A 239 -32.08 -18.26 1.05
C LYS A 239 -31.85 -18.32 -0.45
N LYS A 240 -32.90 -18.08 -1.24
CA LYS A 240 -32.85 -18.03 -2.69
C LYS A 240 -32.80 -16.60 -3.18
N ILE A 241 -32.17 -16.41 -4.34
CA ILE A 241 -32.10 -15.11 -5.01
C ILE A 241 -33.47 -14.64 -5.50
N ASP A 242 -34.29 -15.54 -6.03
CA ASP A 242 -35.62 -15.21 -6.56
C ASP A 242 -36.51 -14.55 -5.51
N ASP A 243 -36.55 -15.10 -4.29
CA ASP A 243 -37.32 -14.53 -3.17
C ASP A 243 -36.86 -13.11 -2.82
N TYR A 244 -35.54 -12.85 -2.93
CA TYR A 244 -34.97 -11.53 -2.68
C TYR A 244 -35.28 -10.56 -3.82
N LEU A 245 -35.23 -11.01 -5.07
CA LEU A 245 -35.60 -10.19 -6.23
C LEU A 245 -37.09 -9.86 -6.24
N GLU A 246 -37.95 -10.80 -5.83
CA GLU A 246 -39.39 -10.56 -5.64
C GLU A 246 -39.63 -9.46 -4.60
N TYR A 247 -38.90 -9.49 -3.48
CA TYR A 247 -38.95 -8.42 -2.49
C TYR A 247 -38.57 -7.06 -3.07
N ILE A 248 -37.47 -6.98 -3.83
CA ILE A 248 -37.03 -5.74 -4.48
C ILE A 248 -38.09 -5.27 -5.50
N ASN A 249 -38.62 -6.19 -6.32
CA ASN A 249 -39.66 -5.89 -7.31
C ASN A 249 -40.93 -5.35 -6.65
N LYS A 250 -41.34 -5.90 -5.50
CA LYS A 250 -42.47 -5.38 -4.72
C LYS A 250 -42.23 -3.96 -4.20
N ARG A 251 -41.01 -3.66 -3.72
CA ARG A 251 -40.66 -2.29 -3.31
C ARG A 251 -40.70 -1.32 -4.48
N PHE A 252 -40.19 -1.75 -5.64
CA PHE A 252 -40.21 -0.95 -6.86
C PHE A 252 -41.65 -0.65 -7.31
N LYS A 253 -42.55 -1.63 -7.22
CA LYS A 253 -43.98 -1.44 -7.45
C LYS A 253 -44.57 -0.36 -6.54
N ASN A 254 -44.33 -0.45 -5.23
CA ASN A 254 -44.83 0.52 -4.26
C ASN A 254 -44.35 1.95 -4.55
N ASP A 255 -43.09 2.10 -4.97
CA ASP A 255 -42.55 3.39 -5.38
C ASP A 255 -43.28 3.93 -6.62
N ILE A 256 -43.53 3.10 -7.63
CA ILE A 256 -44.28 3.49 -8.83
C ILE A 256 -45.71 3.90 -8.47
N GLU A 257 -46.39 3.13 -7.62
CA GLU A 257 -47.75 3.44 -7.13
C GLU A 257 -47.80 4.79 -6.41
N SER A 258 -46.78 5.10 -5.60
CA SER A 258 -46.70 6.34 -4.84
C SER A 258 -46.32 7.55 -5.70
N LEU A 259 -45.35 7.39 -6.61
CA LEU A 259 -44.77 8.52 -7.37
C LEU A 259 -45.50 8.77 -8.69
N PHE A 260 -46.05 7.72 -9.29
CA PHE A 260 -46.67 7.74 -10.62
C PHE A 260 -47.99 6.94 -10.66
N PRO A 261 -48.99 7.28 -9.82
CA PRO A 261 -50.22 6.48 -9.65
C PRO A 261 -51.06 6.33 -10.93
N SER A 262 -50.85 7.17 -11.94
CA SER A 262 -51.62 7.17 -13.19
C SER A 262 -51.00 6.36 -14.34
N LEU A 263 -49.89 5.65 -14.10
CA LEU A 263 -49.23 4.86 -15.15
C LEU A 263 -50.00 3.58 -15.50
N LYS A 264 -50.09 3.28 -16.80
CA LYS A 264 -50.70 2.04 -17.31
C LYS A 264 -49.93 0.81 -16.85
N LEU A 265 -48.63 0.93 -16.60
CA LEU A 265 -47.80 -0.13 -16.02
C LEU A 265 -48.40 -0.73 -14.74
N LEU A 266 -49.14 0.04 -13.94
CA LEU A 266 -49.74 -0.44 -12.69
C LEU A 266 -51.00 -1.29 -12.86
N ASN A 267 -51.51 -1.43 -14.09
CA ASN A 267 -52.65 -2.31 -14.35
C ASN A 267 -52.26 -3.77 -14.08
N GLU A 268 -53.20 -4.57 -13.53
CA GLU A 268 -52.96 -5.95 -13.07
C GLU A 268 -52.28 -6.86 -14.11
N ASP A 269 -52.56 -6.66 -15.40
CA ASP A 269 -52.02 -7.49 -16.49
C ASP A 269 -50.64 -7.02 -17.02
N ARG A 270 -50.10 -5.89 -16.55
CA ARG A 270 -48.88 -5.28 -17.11
C ARG A 270 -47.67 -5.36 -16.21
N TYR A 271 -47.84 -5.10 -14.91
CA TYR A 271 -46.76 -5.25 -13.96
C TYR A 271 -46.45 -6.73 -13.78
N ASN A 272 -45.23 -7.15 -14.10
CA ASN A 272 -44.84 -8.57 -14.03
C ASN A 272 -43.82 -8.83 -12.91
N ASP A 273 -43.48 -10.10 -12.70
CA ASP A 273 -42.56 -10.51 -11.63
C ASP A 273 -41.08 -10.19 -11.94
N ASN A 274 -40.77 -9.76 -13.16
CA ASN A 274 -39.44 -9.37 -13.59
C ASN A 274 -39.25 -7.84 -13.53
N ILE A 275 -38.52 -7.39 -12.50
CA ILE A 275 -38.19 -5.98 -12.30
C ILE A 275 -37.50 -5.32 -13.51
N ILE A 276 -36.72 -6.07 -14.29
CA ILE A 276 -35.99 -5.51 -15.45
C ILE A 276 -36.99 -5.08 -16.53
N ASP A 277 -38.03 -5.87 -16.78
CA ASP A 277 -39.07 -5.55 -17.75
C ASP A 277 -39.92 -4.38 -17.25
N ASN A 278 -40.26 -4.36 -15.97
CA ASN A 278 -40.97 -3.23 -15.35
C ASN A 278 -40.17 -1.91 -15.43
N ILE A 279 -38.84 -1.94 -15.25
CA ILE A 279 -37.98 -0.74 -15.42
C ILE A 279 -38.00 -0.24 -16.86
N LYS A 280 -37.96 -1.14 -17.85
CA LYS A 280 -38.02 -0.78 -19.27
C LYS A 280 -39.37 -0.17 -19.63
N ASP A 281 -40.45 -0.78 -19.17
CA ASP A 281 -41.81 -0.29 -19.41
C ASP A 281 -42.02 1.07 -18.74
N LEU A 282 -41.52 1.25 -17.51
CA LEU A 282 -41.53 2.55 -16.83
C LEU A 282 -40.76 3.60 -17.64
N SER A 283 -39.56 3.28 -18.12
CA SER A 283 -38.76 4.18 -18.96
C SER A 283 -39.49 4.55 -20.26
N ALA A 284 -40.12 3.58 -20.92
CA ALA A 284 -40.86 3.78 -22.16
C ALA A 284 -42.12 4.63 -21.95
N GLU A 285 -42.87 4.39 -20.87
CA GLU A 285 -44.10 5.13 -20.57
C GLU A 285 -43.79 6.57 -20.12
N LEU A 286 -42.75 6.77 -19.31
CA LEU A 286 -42.27 8.11 -18.93
C LEU A 286 -41.52 8.82 -20.06
N LYS A 287 -41.10 8.10 -21.10
CA LYS A 287 -40.20 8.58 -22.17
C LYS A 287 -38.93 9.23 -21.64
N LYS A 288 -38.39 8.65 -20.57
CA LYS A 288 -37.19 9.13 -19.86
C LYS A 288 -36.18 8.01 -19.68
N ARG A 289 -34.90 8.38 -19.72
CA ARG A 289 -33.81 7.52 -19.27
C ARG A 289 -33.52 7.79 -17.80
N PHE A 290 -32.88 6.83 -17.14
CA PHE A 290 -32.60 6.85 -15.71
C PHE A 290 -31.10 6.86 -15.44
N ILE A 291 -30.75 7.25 -14.22
CA ILE A 291 -29.43 6.99 -13.66
C ILE A 291 -29.56 5.81 -12.70
N LEU A 292 -28.68 4.82 -12.82
CA LEU A 292 -28.66 3.64 -11.96
C LEU A 292 -27.50 3.74 -10.98
N ILE A 293 -27.80 3.68 -9.70
CA ILE A 293 -26.82 3.66 -8.61
C ILE A 293 -26.97 2.35 -7.86
N ILE A 294 -25.89 1.58 -7.80
CA ILE A 294 -25.83 0.31 -7.08
C ILE A 294 -24.78 0.44 -5.97
N ASP A 295 -25.21 0.38 -4.71
CA ASP A 295 -24.33 0.35 -3.54
C ASP A 295 -24.24 -1.08 -2.97
N GLU A 296 -23.06 -1.40 -2.41
CA GLU A 296 -22.73 -2.69 -1.79
C GLU A 296 -23.07 -3.91 -2.68
N TRP A 297 -22.79 -3.83 -3.99
CA TRP A 297 -23.16 -4.89 -4.96
C TRP A 297 -22.56 -6.26 -4.63
N ASP A 298 -21.39 -6.31 -4.01
CA ASP A 298 -20.69 -7.54 -3.66
C ASP A 298 -21.10 -8.10 -2.28
N TYR A 299 -21.93 -7.37 -1.54
CA TYR A 299 -22.37 -7.79 -0.20
C TYR A 299 -23.17 -9.11 -0.19
N PRO A 300 -24.14 -9.36 -1.09
CA PRO A 300 -24.84 -10.65 -1.17
C PRO A 300 -23.88 -11.83 -1.33
N ILE A 301 -22.81 -11.66 -2.12
CA ILE A 301 -21.81 -12.68 -2.39
C ILE A 301 -21.01 -12.96 -1.12
N ASN A 302 -20.53 -11.91 -0.45
CA ASN A 302 -19.73 -12.03 0.77
C ASN A 302 -20.51 -12.70 1.91
N VAL A 303 -21.78 -12.33 2.11
CA VAL A 303 -22.64 -12.93 3.14
C VAL A 303 -22.85 -14.41 2.86
N LYS A 304 -23.27 -14.78 1.65
CA LYS A 304 -23.51 -16.18 1.29
C LYS A 304 -22.26 -17.02 1.31
N PHE A 305 -21.10 -16.45 0.97
CA PHE A 305 -19.84 -17.15 1.10
C PHE A 305 -19.49 -17.47 2.55
N SER A 306 -19.87 -16.59 3.49
CA SER A 306 -19.61 -16.80 4.93
C SER A 306 -20.46 -17.92 5.52
N ASP A 307 -21.66 -18.14 4.99
CA ASP A 307 -22.52 -19.29 5.37
C ASP A 307 -21.79 -20.64 5.15
N ILE A 308 -20.85 -20.71 4.19
CA ILE A 308 -20.01 -21.90 3.94
C ILE A 308 -18.87 -22.01 4.95
N GLU A 309 -18.23 -20.89 5.28
CA GLU A 309 -17.04 -20.86 6.15
C GLU A 309 -17.37 -21.30 7.59
N GLU A 310 -18.63 -21.16 8.02
CA GLU A 310 -19.10 -21.63 9.33
C GLU A 310 -19.24 -23.17 9.43
N ILE A 311 -19.19 -23.90 8.31
CA ILE A 311 -19.34 -25.35 8.30
C ILE A 311 -17.97 -26.02 8.50
N ASP A 312 -17.83 -26.78 9.58
CA ASP A 312 -16.67 -27.64 9.83
C ASP A 312 -16.64 -28.78 8.78
N LYS A 313 -15.74 -28.65 7.81
CA LYS A 313 -15.60 -29.58 6.67
C LYS A 313 -15.20 -30.98 7.10
N ASP A 314 -14.44 -31.09 8.18
CA ASP A 314 -13.91 -32.35 8.67
C ASP A 314 -14.99 -33.13 9.44
N LYS A 315 -15.94 -32.43 10.06
CA LYS A 315 -17.09 -33.05 10.74
C LYS A 315 -18.27 -33.30 9.79
N ASN A 316 -18.60 -32.37 8.89
CA ASN A 316 -19.85 -32.37 8.13
C ASN A 316 -19.65 -32.21 6.61
N LYS A 317 -18.89 -33.11 5.98
CA LYS A 317 -18.54 -33.04 4.55
C LYS A 317 -19.75 -32.96 3.60
N GLU A 318 -20.82 -33.70 3.87
CA GLU A 318 -22.03 -33.69 3.03
C GLU A 318 -22.77 -32.36 3.09
N GLU A 319 -22.90 -31.78 4.28
CA GLU A 319 -23.50 -30.47 4.49
C GLU A 319 -22.69 -29.38 3.80
N TYR A 320 -21.36 -29.43 3.93
CA TYR A 320 -20.44 -28.52 3.26
C TYR A 320 -20.61 -28.52 1.73
N GLU A 321 -20.58 -29.70 1.10
CA GLU A 321 -20.72 -29.78 -0.37
C GLU A 321 -22.11 -29.36 -0.84
N LYS A 322 -23.16 -29.66 -0.06
CA LYS A 322 -24.52 -29.19 -0.34
C LYS A 322 -24.61 -27.67 -0.29
N GLU A 323 -24.11 -27.05 0.77
CA GLU A 323 -24.21 -25.60 0.94
C GLU A 323 -23.34 -24.85 -0.07
N LYS A 324 -22.12 -25.34 -0.33
CA LYS A 324 -21.25 -24.86 -1.41
C LYS A 324 -21.96 -24.83 -2.77
N LYS A 325 -22.75 -25.87 -3.09
CA LYS A 325 -23.55 -25.91 -4.33
C LYS A 325 -24.67 -24.87 -4.32
N ASN A 326 -25.38 -24.71 -3.21
CA ASN A 326 -26.46 -23.73 -3.05
C ASN A 326 -25.94 -22.30 -3.23
N VAL A 327 -24.85 -21.95 -2.55
CA VAL A 327 -24.22 -20.63 -2.62
C VAL A 327 -23.67 -20.34 -4.01
N ASN A 328 -23.03 -21.33 -4.65
CA ASN A 328 -22.58 -21.17 -6.04
C ASN A 328 -23.74 -20.93 -7.01
N ALA A 329 -24.90 -21.57 -6.81
CA ALA A 329 -26.10 -21.30 -7.60
C ALA A 329 -26.61 -19.87 -7.35
N PHE A 330 -26.76 -19.47 -6.08
CA PHE A 330 -27.16 -18.11 -5.70
C PHE A 330 -26.27 -17.04 -6.35
N ILE A 331 -24.95 -17.18 -6.26
CA ILE A 331 -24.00 -16.20 -6.82
C ILE A 331 -24.15 -16.13 -8.35
N LYS A 332 -24.29 -17.27 -9.04
CA LYS A 332 -24.46 -17.29 -10.50
C LYS A 332 -25.73 -16.56 -10.92
N ASP A 333 -26.85 -16.86 -10.26
CA ASP A 333 -28.14 -16.27 -10.59
C ASP A 333 -28.16 -14.77 -10.26
N TYR A 334 -27.55 -14.36 -9.15
CA TYR A 334 -27.39 -12.95 -8.79
C TYR A 334 -26.55 -12.17 -9.82
N ILE A 335 -25.40 -12.73 -10.22
CA ILE A 335 -24.54 -12.12 -11.23
C ILE A 335 -25.23 -12.09 -12.60
N PHE A 336 -26.02 -13.11 -12.93
CA PHE A 336 -26.83 -13.14 -14.15
C PHE A 336 -27.90 -12.05 -14.14
N PHE A 337 -28.58 -11.87 -13.01
CA PHE A 337 -29.51 -10.77 -12.81
C PHE A 337 -28.85 -9.41 -13.02
N LEU A 338 -27.71 -9.13 -12.36
CA LEU A 338 -26.97 -7.86 -12.54
C LEU A 338 -26.56 -7.65 -14.01
N SER A 339 -26.08 -8.70 -14.67
CA SER A 339 -25.74 -8.67 -16.09
C SER A 339 -26.94 -8.23 -16.94
N ASN A 340 -28.12 -8.83 -16.73
CA ASN A 340 -29.32 -8.49 -17.48
C ASN A 340 -29.89 -7.11 -17.12
N LEU A 341 -29.73 -6.67 -15.86
CA LEU A 341 -30.13 -5.35 -15.42
C LEU A 341 -29.29 -4.24 -16.07
N ILE A 342 -28.01 -4.49 -16.39
CA ILE A 342 -27.07 -3.42 -16.76
C ILE A 342 -26.70 -3.46 -18.25
N LYS A 343 -26.36 -4.64 -18.77
CA LYS A 343 -25.80 -4.79 -20.12
C LYS A 343 -26.85 -4.51 -21.19
N GLY A 344 -26.45 -3.72 -22.17
CA GLY A 344 -27.26 -3.39 -23.35
C GLY A 344 -28.52 -2.58 -23.05
N GLN A 345 -28.71 -2.11 -21.81
CA GLN A 345 -29.91 -1.39 -21.43
C GLN A 345 -29.86 0.06 -21.91
N SER A 346 -30.78 0.41 -22.80
CA SER A 346 -30.95 1.77 -23.34
C SER A 346 -31.65 2.70 -22.36
N CYS A 347 -32.42 2.17 -21.41
CA CYS A 347 -33.12 2.95 -20.39
C CYS A 347 -32.17 3.68 -19.42
N PHE A 348 -30.88 3.33 -19.34
CA PHE A 348 -29.92 4.02 -18.46
C PHE A 348 -29.02 5.01 -19.20
N ALA A 349 -29.00 6.26 -18.76
CA ALA A 349 -28.08 7.32 -19.20
C ALA A 349 -26.68 7.15 -18.59
N PHE A 350 -26.61 6.71 -17.33
CA PHE A 350 -25.38 6.46 -16.58
C PHE A 350 -25.61 5.39 -15.53
N VAL A 351 -24.57 4.60 -15.23
CA VAL A 351 -24.57 3.56 -14.20
C VAL A 351 -23.35 3.70 -13.32
N PHE A 352 -23.57 3.91 -12.03
CA PHE A 352 -22.55 3.88 -10.99
C PHE A 352 -22.77 2.66 -10.10
N MET A 353 -21.74 1.85 -9.94
CA MET A 353 -21.76 0.69 -9.05
C MET A 353 -20.58 0.77 -8.07
N THR A 354 -20.81 0.41 -6.81
CA THR A 354 -19.75 0.44 -5.82
C THR A 354 -19.82 -0.70 -4.82
N GLY A 355 -18.66 -1.14 -4.35
CA GLY A 355 -18.50 -2.32 -3.51
C GLY A 355 -17.08 -2.42 -2.95
N ILE A 356 -16.74 -3.54 -2.32
CA ILE A 356 -15.38 -3.82 -1.82
C ILE A 356 -14.59 -4.60 -2.86
N LEU A 357 -15.19 -5.66 -3.39
CA LEU A 357 -14.56 -6.56 -4.35
C LEU A 357 -14.68 -6.06 -5.79
N PRO A 358 -13.62 -6.15 -6.59
CA PRO A 358 -13.69 -6.06 -8.05
C PRO A 358 -14.51 -7.22 -8.66
N ILE A 359 -15.02 -7.00 -9.87
CA ILE A 359 -15.81 -7.96 -10.65
C ILE A 359 -14.90 -9.09 -11.20
N ALA A 360 -13.60 -8.80 -11.36
CA ALA A 360 -12.55 -9.58 -12.04
C ALA A 360 -12.76 -9.71 -13.57
N LYS A 361 -11.69 -9.36 -14.31
CA LYS A 361 -11.74 -9.01 -15.74
C LYS A 361 -10.73 -9.76 -16.63
N GLN A 362 -10.03 -10.77 -16.12
CA GLN A 362 -8.97 -11.43 -16.90
C GLN A 362 -9.44 -12.62 -17.75
N SER A 363 -10.72 -12.98 -17.71
CA SER A 363 -11.28 -13.92 -18.67
C SER A 363 -12.31 -13.23 -19.56
N ASN A 364 -12.25 -13.45 -20.88
CA ASN A 364 -13.25 -13.01 -21.86
C ASN A 364 -14.66 -13.61 -21.62
N GLN A 365 -14.90 -14.20 -20.45
CA GLN A 365 -16.10 -14.94 -20.06
C GLN A 365 -16.88 -14.27 -18.91
N SER A 366 -16.45 -13.14 -18.35
CA SER A 366 -17.21 -12.50 -17.27
C SER A 366 -18.52 -11.87 -17.77
N SER A 367 -19.62 -12.28 -17.14
CA SER A 367 -20.97 -11.79 -17.40
C SER A 367 -21.18 -10.31 -17.07
N LEU A 368 -20.22 -9.62 -16.43
CA LEU A 368 -20.28 -8.18 -16.10
C LEU A 368 -19.13 -7.33 -16.68
N ASN A 369 -18.56 -7.74 -17.81
CA ASN A 369 -17.45 -7.03 -18.49
C ASN A 369 -17.74 -5.61 -19.06
N CYS A 370 -18.91 -5.01 -18.80
CA CYS A 370 -19.29 -3.70 -19.35
C CYS A 370 -18.78 -2.49 -18.54
N PHE A 371 -18.26 -2.70 -17.33
CA PHE A 371 -17.84 -1.61 -16.44
C PHE A 371 -16.40 -1.17 -16.66
N ASN A 372 -16.13 0.14 -16.56
CA ASN A 372 -14.82 0.67 -16.24
C ASN A 372 -14.61 0.54 -14.73
N GLU A 373 -13.70 -0.35 -14.31
CA GLU A 373 -13.47 -0.70 -12.91
C GLU A 373 -12.26 0.06 -12.34
N TYR A 374 -12.42 0.66 -11.16
CA TYR A 374 -11.38 1.40 -10.44
C TYR A 374 -11.26 0.84 -9.02
N SER A 375 -10.19 0.10 -8.75
CA SER A 375 -9.95 -0.62 -7.50
C SER A 375 -8.92 0.08 -6.61
N MET A 376 -8.59 -0.46 -5.44
CA MET A 376 -7.44 0.04 -4.67
C MET A 376 -6.09 -0.19 -5.34
N ILE A 377 -5.99 -1.20 -6.19
CA ILE A 377 -4.76 -1.55 -6.91
C ILE A 377 -4.64 -0.69 -8.17
N ASN A 378 -5.75 -0.48 -8.88
CA ASN A 378 -5.80 0.19 -10.17
C ASN A 378 -6.85 1.31 -10.16
N ASP A 379 -6.43 2.53 -9.86
CA ASP A 379 -7.26 3.74 -9.97
C ASP A 379 -6.38 4.98 -10.14
N ASP A 380 -6.29 5.45 -11.37
CA ASP A 380 -5.53 6.63 -11.79
C ASP A 380 -6.39 7.90 -11.95
N ILE A 381 -7.72 7.74 -12.00
CA ILE A 381 -8.66 8.83 -12.28
C ILE A 381 -9.37 9.33 -11.02
N TYR A 382 -9.89 8.40 -10.21
CA TYR A 382 -10.86 8.70 -9.16
C TYR A 382 -10.31 8.60 -7.73
N TYR A 383 -9.07 8.15 -7.55
CA TYR A 383 -8.49 7.86 -6.23
C TYR A 383 -8.64 9.02 -5.23
N LYS A 384 -8.50 10.28 -5.70
CA LYS A 384 -8.60 11.50 -4.88
C LYS A 384 -9.99 11.74 -4.29
N TYR A 385 -11.04 11.11 -4.82
CA TYR A 385 -12.41 11.25 -4.34
C TYR A 385 -12.78 10.21 -3.27
N PHE A 386 -11.99 9.15 -3.11
CA PHE A 386 -12.26 8.05 -2.17
C PHE A 386 -11.15 7.97 -1.12
N GLY A 387 -11.44 8.49 0.07
CA GLY A 387 -10.44 8.79 1.10
C GLY A 387 -10.17 10.30 1.22
N PHE A 388 -9.32 10.68 2.17
CA PHE A 388 -8.82 12.05 2.27
C PHE A 388 -7.39 12.16 1.75
N THR A 389 -7.10 13.22 0.99
CA THR A 389 -5.75 13.54 0.55
C THR A 389 -4.94 14.14 1.71
N GLU A 390 -3.61 14.17 1.57
CA GLU A 390 -2.74 14.83 2.56
C GLU A 390 -3.13 16.29 2.80
N GLU A 391 -3.42 17.03 1.74
CA GLU A 391 -3.83 18.44 1.82
C GLU A 391 -5.13 18.61 2.61
N GLU A 392 -6.14 17.78 2.33
CA GLU A 392 -7.42 17.80 3.05
C GLU A 392 -7.24 17.53 4.55
N VAL A 393 -6.43 16.52 4.92
CA VAL A 393 -6.17 16.21 6.32
C VAL A 393 -5.42 17.34 7.02
N ARG A 394 -4.46 17.99 6.35
CA ARG A 394 -3.76 19.17 6.90
C ARG A 394 -4.75 20.31 7.19
N LEU A 395 -5.63 20.64 6.25
CA LEU A 395 -6.65 21.66 6.44
C LEU A 395 -7.60 21.33 7.60
N LEU A 396 -8.02 20.07 7.71
CA LEU A 396 -8.87 19.61 8.81
C LEU A 396 -8.18 19.73 10.18
N CYS A 397 -6.89 19.41 10.28
CA CYS A 397 -6.10 19.58 11.51
C CYS A 397 -6.02 21.06 11.92
N ILE A 398 -5.78 21.96 10.97
CA ILE A 398 -5.69 23.40 11.27
C ILE A 398 -7.04 23.91 11.78
N ARG A 399 -8.16 23.45 11.20
CA ARG A 399 -9.51 23.78 11.67
C ARG A 399 -9.81 23.21 13.06
N ASN A 400 -9.35 21.98 13.34
CA ASN A 400 -9.57 21.30 14.62
C ASN A 400 -8.77 21.93 15.78
N LYS A 401 -7.55 22.40 15.52
CA LYS A 401 -6.62 23.04 16.50
C LYS A 401 -6.15 22.16 17.67
N VAL A 402 -6.62 20.92 17.79
CA VAL A 402 -6.29 20.00 18.91
C VAL A 402 -5.35 18.90 18.45
N ILE A 403 -5.72 18.15 17.41
CA ILE A 403 -4.92 17.03 16.88
C ILE A 403 -3.93 17.54 15.84
N LYS A 404 -2.66 17.12 15.98
CA LYS A 404 -1.60 17.43 15.02
C LYS A 404 -1.67 16.52 13.80
N TYR A 405 -1.27 17.05 12.64
CA TYR A 405 -1.20 16.29 11.39
C TYR A 405 -0.33 15.03 11.53
N ASP A 406 0.87 15.15 12.10
CA ASP A 406 1.83 14.04 12.22
C ASP A 406 1.24 12.84 12.98
N ASP A 407 0.37 13.11 13.96
CA ASP A 407 -0.27 12.05 14.73
C ASP A 407 -1.34 11.32 13.89
N LEU A 408 -2.15 12.05 13.10
CA LEU A 408 -3.10 11.43 12.15
C LEU A 408 -2.38 10.73 11.01
N GLU A 409 -1.29 11.30 10.49
CA GLU A 409 -0.46 10.66 9.47
C GLU A 409 0.01 9.31 9.98
N LYS A 410 0.63 9.27 11.16
CA LYS A 410 1.12 8.01 11.71
C LYS A 410 0.02 6.95 11.89
N TRP A 411 -1.19 7.35 12.31
CA TRP A 411 -2.25 6.40 12.67
C TRP A 411 -3.19 6.03 11.55
N TYR A 412 -3.44 6.92 10.58
CA TYR A 412 -4.50 6.76 9.59
C TYR A 412 -4.04 6.96 8.14
N ASN A 413 -2.81 7.45 7.90
CA ASN A 413 -2.19 7.40 6.58
C ASN A 413 -1.52 6.05 6.37
N GLY A 414 -1.62 5.54 5.15
CA GLY A 414 -0.89 4.35 4.77
C GLY A 414 -1.32 3.77 3.44
N TYR A 415 -2.36 4.31 2.83
CA TYR A 415 -2.78 3.96 1.48
C TYR A 415 -2.12 4.91 0.49
N LYS A 416 -1.88 4.37 -0.70
CA LYS A 416 -1.20 5.05 -1.78
C LYS A 416 -2.08 5.01 -3.02
N SER A 417 -2.15 6.14 -3.72
CA SER A 417 -2.64 6.23 -5.08
C SER A 417 -1.68 5.56 -6.05
N TYR A 418 -2.07 5.49 -7.34
CA TYR A 418 -1.24 4.95 -8.40
C TYR A 418 0.13 5.65 -8.55
N ASP A 419 0.20 6.95 -8.27
CA ASP A 419 1.41 7.78 -8.34
C ASP A 419 2.15 7.93 -6.99
N GLY A 420 1.54 7.48 -5.89
CA GLY A 420 2.15 7.45 -4.55
C GLY A 420 1.74 8.58 -3.62
N GLU A 421 0.77 9.40 -4.00
CA GLU A 421 0.08 10.33 -3.10
C GLU A 421 -0.52 9.58 -1.90
N LYS A 422 -0.58 10.27 -0.76
CA LYS A 422 -1.10 9.73 0.50
C LYS A 422 -2.62 9.82 0.51
N ILE A 423 -3.25 8.68 0.75
CA ILE A 423 -4.69 8.59 0.95
C ILE A 423 -4.98 8.05 2.36
N PHE A 424 -5.86 8.76 3.06
CA PHE A 424 -6.24 8.49 4.43
C PHE A 424 -7.64 7.89 4.49
N ASN A 425 -7.86 7.01 5.46
CA ASN A 425 -9.19 6.49 5.73
C ASN A 425 -10.11 7.61 6.26
N THR A 426 -11.19 7.90 5.53
CA THR A 426 -12.15 8.98 5.83
C THR A 426 -12.75 8.86 7.22
N TRP A 427 -13.20 7.66 7.61
CA TRP A 427 -13.87 7.42 8.88
C TRP A 427 -12.93 7.61 10.07
N SER A 428 -11.73 7.02 10.02
CA SER A 428 -10.78 7.13 11.13
C SER A 428 -10.35 8.58 11.35
N VAL A 429 -10.05 9.34 10.29
CA VAL A 429 -9.72 10.77 10.40
C VAL A 429 -10.90 11.57 10.95
N PHE A 430 -12.11 11.38 10.40
CA PHE A 430 -13.30 12.09 10.86
C PHE A 430 -13.57 11.84 12.35
N GLN A 431 -13.53 10.58 12.78
CA GLN A 431 -13.80 10.20 14.16
C GLN A 431 -12.75 10.75 15.12
N ALA A 432 -11.47 10.74 14.72
CA ALA A 432 -10.41 11.30 15.54
C ALA A 432 -10.61 12.80 15.78
N LEU A 433 -10.89 13.56 14.71
CA LEU A 433 -11.16 15.00 14.79
C LEU A 433 -12.45 15.32 15.56
N LYS A 434 -13.48 14.49 15.42
CA LYS A 434 -14.75 14.62 16.15
C LYS A 434 -14.57 14.39 17.65
N CYS A 435 -13.81 13.36 18.02
CA CYS A 435 -13.63 12.94 19.40
C CYS A 435 -12.37 13.53 20.05
N ASN A 436 -11.59 14.35 19.34
CA ASN A 436 -10.29 14.87 19.77
C ASN A 436 -9.38 13.79 20.38
N SER A 437 -9.41 12.57 19.83
CA SER A 437 -8.60 11.46 20.31
C SER A 437 -8.21 10.52 19.18
N ILE A 438 -7.06 9.87 19.30
CA ILE A 438 -6.59 8.89 18.32
C ILE A 438 -6.85 7.50 18.89
N LYS A 439 -7.65 6.73 18.17
CA LYS A 439 -8.11 5.38 18.54
C LYS A 439 -8.28 4.49 17.29
N ASN A 440 -8.67 3.25 17.52
CA ASN A 440 -8.93 2.24 16.51
C ASN A 440 -10.37 2.34 15.95
N TYR A 441 -10.69 3.40 15.20
CA TYR A 441 -12.05 3.71 14.76
C TYR A 441 -12.60 2.83 13.63
N TRP A 442 -11.77 2.44 12.68
CA TRP A 442 -12.19 1.59 11.57
C TRP A 442 -12.27 0.14 12.01
N THR A 443 -11.30 -0.29 12.82
CA THR A 443 -11.12 -1.70 13.16
C THR A 443 -12.03 -2.22 14.28
N GLU A 444 -12.61 -1.35 15.11
CA GLU A 444 -13.59 -1.70 16.16
C GLU A 444 -15.01 -1.96 15.61
N THR A 445 -15.32 -1.52 14.39
CA THR A 445 -16.69 -1.60 13.82
C THR A 445 -16.87 -2.66 12.73
N GLY A 446 -15.90 -3.56 12.53
CA GLY A 446 -15.92 -4.54 11.43
C GLY A 446 -15.20 -5.85 11.70
N ARG A 447 -15.62 -6.88 10.93
CA ARG A 447 -15.22 -8.29 10.96
C ARG A 447 -13.78 -8.52 11.42
N PHE A 448 -13.64 -8.87 12.69
CA PHE A 448 -12.35 -9.25 13.28
C PHE A 448 -11.89 -10.62 12.77
N ALA A 449 -12.84 -11.53 12.49
CA ALA A 449 -12.60 -12.88 12.01
C ALA A 449 -11.79 -12.93 10.71
N GLU A 450 -12.10 -12.07 9.73
CA GLU A 450 -11.42 -12.08 8.42
C GLU A 450 -9.89 -11.96 8.52
N VAL A 451 -9.36 -11.20 9.49
CA VAL A 451 -7.90 -11.10 9.67
C VAL A 451 -7.33 -12.37 10.30
N SER A 452 -8.06 -13.01 11.22
CA SER A 452 -7.68 -14.31 11.79
C SER A 452 -7.61 -15.38 10.71
N ASP A 453 -8.65 -15.51 9.89
CA ASP A 453 -8.74 -16.53 8.83
C ASP A 453 -7.60 -16.36 7.81
N ILE A 454 -7.27 -15.11 7.48
CA ILE A 454 -6.18 -14.75 6.57
C ILE A 454 -4.80 -15.04 7.18
N ILE A 455 -4.61 -14.77 8.48
CA ILE A 455 -3.33 -15.02 9.18
C ILE A 455 -3.08 -16.52 9.38
N ASN A 456 -4.16 -17.29 9.55
CA ASN A 456 -4.14 -18.72 9.77
C ASN A 456 -3.96 -19.52 8.48
N PHE A 457 -3.72 -18.85 7.35
CA PHE A 457 -3.44 -19.48 6.06
C PHE A 457 -2.30 -20.50 6.19
N GLY A 458 -2.57 -21.76 5.83
CA GLY A 458 -1.70 -22.92 6.08
C GLY A 458 -0.35 -22.93 5.35
N ILE A 459 0.07 -21.80 4.79
CA ILE A 459 1.34 -21.64 4.09
C ILE A 459 2.37 -21.03 5.03
N ASN A 460 3.40 -21.81 5.38
CA ASN A 460 4.46 -21.38 6.29
C ASN A 460 5.17 -20.08 5.86
N SER A 461 5.36 -19.85 4.55
CA SER A 461 5.97 -18.60 4.05
C SER A 461 5.11 -17.36 4.33
N VAL A 462 3.78 -17.49 4.32
CA VAL A 462 2.87 -16.39 4.67
C VAL A 462 3.01 -16.03 6.15
N LYS A 463 3.16 -17.02 7.04
CA LYS A 463 3.31 -16.76 8.48
C LYS A 463 4.52 -15.89 8.80
N ASP A 464 5.66 -16.20 8.18
CA ASP A 464 6.89 -15.42 8.36
C ASP A 464 6.75 -14.01 7.74
N GLU A 465 6.13 -13.92 6.56
CA GLU A 465 5.87 -12.66 5.86
C GLU A 465 4.94 -11.71 6.64
N ILE A 466 3.88 -12.22 7.27
CA ILE A 466 3.00 -11.43 8.15
C ILE A 466 3.79 -10.79 9.30
N LEU A 467 4.78 -11.50 9.85
CA LEU A 467 5.62 -10.95 10.91
C LEU A 467 6.58 -9.88 10.38
N GLU A 468 7.13 -10.05 9.18
CA GLU A 468 7.91 -9.01 8.51
C GLU A 468 7.07 -7.76 8.20
N LEU A 469 5.81 -7.94 7.79
CA LEU A 469 4.84 -6.86 7.60
C LEU A 469 4.56 -6.11 8.91
N ILE A 470 4.38 -6.80 10.04
CA ILE A 470 4.20 -6.19 11.37
C ILE A 470 5.45 -5.40 11.80
N LYS A 471 6.65 -5.87 11.46
CA LYS A 471 7.90 -5.13 11.66
C LYS A 471 8.01 -3.87 10.77
N GLY A 472 7.10 -3.70 9.81
CA GLY A 472 7.08 -2.58 8.87
C GLY A 472 7.89 -2.80 7.61
N LYS A 473 8.33 -4.04 7.34
CA LYS A 473 8.99 -4.38 6.07
C LYS A 473 7.95 -4.44 4.95
N LYS A 474 8.40 -4.17 3.73
CA LYS A 474 7.58 -4.25 2.51
C LYS A 474 7.91 -5.53 1.77
N ILE A 475 6.91 -6.26 1.31
CA ILE A 475 7.10 -7.51 0.56
C ILE A 475 6.88 -7.21 -0.91
N SER A 476 7.84 -7.58 -1.76
CA SER A 476 7.71 -7.44 -3.21
C SER A 476 6.88 -8.59 -3.76
N ILE A 477 5.79 -8.28 -4.42
CA ILE A 477 4.85 -9.25 -4.98
C ILE A 477 4.09 -8.60 -6.13
N GLU A 478 3.82 -9.36 -7.18
CA GLU A 478 2.97 -8.92 -8.27
C GLU A 478 1.54 -9.43 -8.01
N LEU A 479 0.62 -8.49 -7.86
CA LEU A 479 -0.78 -8.76 -7.57
C LEU A 479 -1.67 -8.38 -8.75
N GLU A 480 -2.70 -9.18 -8.94
CA GLU A 480 -3.87 -8.88 -9.75
C GLU A 480 -5.07 -8.64 -8.84
N ASN A 481 -6.13 -8.00 -9.33
CA ASN A 481 -7.36 -7.75 -8.56
C ASN A 481 -8.01 -9.08 -8.12
N TYR A 482 -8.23 -9.26 -6.81
CA TYR A 482 -9.02 -10.36 -6.24
C TYR A 482 -10.51 -10.04 -6.30
N GLY A 483 -11.27 -10.77 -7.12
CA GLY A 483 -12.68 -10.47 -7.37
C GLY A 483 -13.62 -11.67 -7.28
N VAL A 484 -14.85 -11.49 -7.75
CA VAL A 484 -15.91 -12.53 -7.71
C VAL A 484 -15.54 -13.78 -8.52
N GLU A 485 -14.80 -13.64 -9.63
CA GLU A 485 -14.31 -14.79 -10.38
C GLU A 485 -13.44 -15.71 -9.52
N ASP A 486 -12.65 -15.18 -8.59
CA ASP A 486 -11.76 -15.96 -7.74
C ASP A 486 -12.55 -16.77 -6.71
N ILE A 487 -13.57 -16.16 -6.10
CA ILE A 487 -14.55 -16.85 -5.26
C ILE A 487 -15.22 -18.01 -6.03
N GLN A 488 -15.63 -17.77 -7.27
CA GLN A 488 -16.22 -18.82 -8.10
C GLN A 488 -15.23 -19.93 -8.48
N LYS A 489 -13.94 -19.63 -8.64
CA LYS A 489 -12.89 -20.63 -8.87
C LYS A 489 -12.70 -21.50 -7.62
N ASP A 490 -12.72 -20.90 -6.43
CA ASP A 490 -12.65 -21.61 -5.14
C ASP A 490 -13.83 -22.56 -4.96
N LEU A 491 -15.05 -22.08 -5.24
CA LEU A 491 -16.26 -22.90 -5.20
C LEU A 491 -16.24 -24.04 -6.22
N LYS A 492 -15.42 -23.97 -7.27
CA LYS A 492 -15.23 -25.05 -8.25
C LYS A 492 -14.12 -26.04 -7.85
N GLY A 493 -13.37 -25.78 -6.77
CA GLY A 493 -12.35 -26.69 -6.25
C GLY A 493 -11.15 -26.87 -7.16
N LYS A 494 -10.74 -25.83 -7.91
CA LYS A 494 -9.51 -25.88 -8.70
C LYS A 494 -8.30 -25.98 -7.76
N GLU A 495 -7.42 -26.95 -7.99
CA GLU A 495 -6.12 -26.98 -7.32
C GLU A 495 -5.33 -25.72 -7.69
N LYS A 496 -4.78 -25.07 -6.66
CA LYS A 496 -3.94 -23.88 -6.77
C LYS A 496 -2.57 -24.18 -6.19
N SER A 497 -1.53 -23.66 -6.81
CA SER A 497 -0.19 -23.69 -6.24
C SER A 497 -0.12 -22.81 -4.99
N ASN A 498 0.86 -23.09 -4.11
CA ASN A 498 1.09 -22.26 -2.92
C ASN A 498 1.36 -20.77 -3.27
N ASP A 499 1.95 -20.48 -4.43
CA ASP A 499 2.21 -19.09 -4.85
C ASP A 499 0.92 -18.39 -5.33
N GLU A 500 0.05 -19.09 -6.07
CA GLU A 500 -1.26 -18.56 -6.46
C GLU A 500 -2.12 -18.26 -5.23
N MET A 501 -2.20 -19.23 -4.32
CA MET A 501 -2.88 -19.10 -3.03
C MET A 501 -2.35 -17.90 -2.22
N ARG A 502 -1.02 -17.72 -2.18
CA ARG A 502 -0.37 -16.59 -1.50
C ARG A 502 -0.70 -15.24 -2.15
N LYS A 503 -0.65 -15.14 -3.48
CA LYS A 503 -0.99 -13.91 -4.23
C LYS A 503 -2.45 -13.53 -4.03
N GLU A 504 -3.33 -14.51 -4.12
CA GLU A 504 -4.76 -14.33 -3.92
C GLU A 504 -5.09 -13.83 -2.52
N LEU A 505 -4.47 -14.43 -1.49
CA LEU A 505 -4.59 -13.98 -0.10
C LEU A 505 -4.23 -12.50 0.05
N TYR A 506 -3.05 -12.10 -0.45
CA TYR A 506 -2.60 -10.72 -0.32
C TYR A 506 -3.45 -9.75 -1.15
N SER A 507 -3.93 -10.16 -2.32
CA SER A 507 -4.85 -9.35 -3.11
C SER A 507 -6.19 -9.15 -2.39
N LYS A 508 -6.75 -10.21 -1.77
CA LYS A 508 -7.93 -10.12 -0.88
C LYS A 508 -7.68 -9.15 0.28
N MET A 509 -6.51 -9.22 0.92
CA MET A 509 -6.13 -8.29 2.00
C MET A 509 -6.05 -6.83 1.53
N VAL A 510 -5.59 -6.58 0.31
CA VAL A 510 -5.55 -5.23 -0.28
C VAL A 510 -6.96 -4.74 -0.62
N ALA A 511 -7.80 -5.58 -1.23
CA ALA A 511 -9.20 -5.25 -1.54
C ALA A 511 -10.00 -4.88 -0.27
N PHE A 512 -9.76 -5.61 0.83
CA PHE A 512 -10.37 -5.33 2.13
C PHE A 512 -9.71 -4.17 2.89
N GLY A 513 -8.57 -3.68 2.40
CA GLY A 513 -7.84 -2.54 2.94
C GLY A 513 -6.90 -2.88 4.09
N PHE A 514 -6.73 -4.15 4.46
CA PHE A 514 -5.80 -4.58 5.52
C PHE A 514 -4.33 -4.35 5.15
N LEU A 515 -4.03 -4.36 3.85
CA LEU A 515 -2.73 -4.01 3.31
C LEU A 515 -2.87 -2.88 2.28
N THR A 516 -1.80 -2.11 2.10
CA THR A 516 -1.64 -1.24 0.93
C THR A 516 -0.77 -1.93 -0.11
N TYR A 517 -0.97 -1.60 -1.39
CA TYR A 517 -0.16 -2.06 -2.50
C TYR A 517 0.34 -0.87 -3.30
N TYR A 518 1.65 -0.74 -3.46
CA TYR A 518 2.27 0.34 -4.23
C TYR A 518 3.63 -0.11 -4.77
N ASN A 519 3.93 0.20 -6.03
CA ASN A 519 5.17 -0.19 -6.71
C ASN A 519 5.52 -1.67 -6.55
N LYS A 520 4.54 -2.55 -6.82
CA LYS A 520 4.65 -4.02 -6.68
C LYS A 520 5.10 -4.48 -5.29
N LYS A 521 4.70 -3.73 -4.25
CA LYS A 521 5.02 -4.04 -2.86
C LYS A 521 3.79 -3.90 -1.98
N ILE A 522 3.61 -4.83 -1.06
CA ILE A 522 2.61 -4.77 0.00
C ILE A 522 3.21 -4.33 1.34
N SER A 523 2.42 -3.65 2.15
CA SER A 523 2.74 -3.31 3.54
C SER A 523 1.49 -3.10 4.39
N ILE A 524 1.61 -3.24 5.71
CA ILE A 524 0.58 -2.76 6.63
C ILE A 524 0.58 -1.22 6.55
N PRO A 525 -0.56 -0.59 6.25
CA PRO A 525 -0.61 0.83 5.93
C PRO A 525 -0.28 1.72 7.12
N ASN A 526 -0.82 1.43 8.31
CA ASN A 526 -0.79 2.36 9.44
C ASN A 526 -0.76 1.65 10.81
N GLU A 527 -0.54 2.44 11.88
CA GLU A 527 -0.49 1.91 13.25
C GLU A 527 -1.82 1.29 13.72
N GLU A 528 -2.97 1.85 13.29
CA GLU A 528 -4.30 1.27 13.61
C GLU A 528 -4.39 -0.19 13.16
N LEU A 529 -4.02 -0.48 11.90
CA LEU A 529 -4.04 -1.84 11.39
C LEU A 529 -2.96 -2.70 12.00
N LYS A 530 -1.75 -2.17 12.20
CA LYS A 530 -0.67 -2.90 12.86
C LYS A 530 -1.07 -3.40 14.24
N GLU A 531 -1.74 -2.57 15.03
CA GLU A 531 -2.29 -3.00 16.33
C GLU A 531 -3.30 -4.13 16.17
N LYS A 532 -4.15 -4.10 15.14
CA LYS A 532 -5.12 -5.19 14.89
C LYS A 532 -4.42 -6.50 14.54
N PHE A 533 -3.42 -6.49 13.65
CA PHE A 533 -2.60 -7.67 13.37
C PHE A 533 -2.00 -8.23 14.65
N ILE A 534 -1.36 -7.39 15.47
CA ILE A 534 -0.77 -7.81 16.75
C ILE A 534 -1.84 -8.37 17.71
N LYS A 535 -3.03 -7.77 17.79
CA LYS A 535 -4.12 -8.27 18.64
C LYS A 535 -4.59 -9.66 18.20
N VAL A 536 -4.71 -9.90 16.90
CA VAL A 536 -5.09 -11.22 16.36
C VAL A 536 -4.04 -12.27 16.75
N LEU A 537 -2.75 -11.95 16.59
CA LEU A 537 -1.66 -12.86 16.96
C LEU A 537 -1.54 -13.15 18.46
N ASN A 538 -2.18 -12.36 19.32
CA ASN A 538 -2.16 -12.53 20.78
C ASN A 538 -3.36 -13.32 21.32
N ARG A 539 -4.22 -13.88 20.47
CA ARG A 539 -5.30 -14.77 20.91
C ARG A 539 -4.71 -16.11 21.32
N LYS A 540 -5.33 -16.76 22.31
CA LYS A 540 -4.95 -18.09 22.78
C LYS A 540 -6.03 -19.07 22.34
N ASP A 541 -6.03 -19.39 21.07
CA ASP A 541 -6.85 -20.42 20.44
C ASP A 541 -5.98 -21.36 19.60
N ASP A 542 -6.50 -22.54 19.26
CA ASP A 542 -5.76 -23.61 18.58
C ASP A 542 -5.16 -23.15 17.24
N GLU A 543 -5.77 -22.15 16.59
CA GLU A 543 -5.33 -21.66 15.29
C GLU A 543 -4.21 -20.61 15.39
N THR A 544 -4.19 -19.81 16.46
CA THR A 544 -3.19 -18.74 16.69
C THR A 544 -2.11 -19.11 17.70
N GLU A 545 -2.17 -20.30 18.29
CA GLU A 545 -1.23 -20.81 19.31
C GLU A 545 0.24 -20.59 18.92
N TYR A 546 0.59 -20.88 17.67
CA TYR A 546 1.93 -20.64 17.13
C TYR A 546 2.43 -19.20 17.34
N TYR A 547 1.59 -18.22 17.03
CA TYR A 547 1.95 -16.81 17.13
C TYR A 547 1.89 -16.32 18.58
N TYR A 548 0.94 -16.82 19.36
CA TYR A 548 0.82 -16.52 20.78
C TYR A 548 2.07 -16.94 21.54
N GLU A 549 2.49 -18.19 21.36
CA GLU A 549 3.71 -18.73 21.99
C GLU A 549 4.96 -17.95 21.57
N LEU A 550 5.06 -17.60 20.28
CA LEU A 550 6.16 -16.80 19.75
C LEU A 550 6.21 -15.44 20.42
N ILE A 551 5.09 -14.73 20.48
CA ILE A 551 5.00 -13.41 21.12
C ILE A 551 5.34 -13.50 22.60
N GLU A 552 4.83 -14.52 23.29
CA GLU A 552 5.05 -14.72 24.72
C GLU A 552 6.50 -15.06 25.04
N ASN A 553 7.12 -15.98 24.28
CA ASN A 553 8.55 -16.27 24.39
C ASN A 553 9.38 -15.02 24.10
N SER A 554 8.97 -14.21 23.12
CA SER A 554 9.67 -12.97 22.83
C SER A 554 9.60 -11.93 23.96
N LYS A 555 8.47 -11.83 24.67
CA LYS A 555 8.37 -10.97 25.87
C LYS A 555 9.32 -11.46 26.96
N LYS A 556 9.33 -12.78 27.25
CA LYS A 556 10.22 -13.40 28.25
C LYS A 556 11.70 -13.16 27.92
N ILE A 557 12.08 -13.24 26.64
CA ILE A 557 13.44 -12.96 26.16
C ILE A 557 13.83 -11.50 26.42
N LEU A 558 12.97 -10.56 26.04
CA LEU A 558 13.23 -9.13 26.28
C LEU A 558 13.33 -8.83 27.77
N GLU A 559 12.45 -9.40 28.60
CA GLU A 559 12.50 -9.26 30.05
C GLU A 559 13.77 -9.83 30.66
N SER A 560 14.17 -11.04 30.26
CA SER A 560 15.41 -11.69 30.72
C SER A 560 16.61 -10.82 30.37
N THR A 561 16.63 -10.26 29.16
CA THR A 561 17.68 -9.33 28.72
C THR A 561 17.74 -8.08 29.60
N LEU A 562 16.60 -7.43 29.86
CA LEU A 562 16.53 -6.21 30.67
C LEU A 562 16.88 -6.45 32.16
N LYS A 563 16.65 -7.67 32.66
CA LYS A 563 16.96 -8.14 34.02
C LYS A 563 18.41 -8.64 34.17
N ASN A 564 19.20 -8.63 33.09
CA ASN A 564 20.56 -9.19 33.00
C ASN A 564 20.63 -10.71 33.30
N ASP A 565 19.60 -11.46 32.92
CA ASP A 565 19.52 -12.91 33.11
C ASP A 565 19.94 -13.67 31.85
N ALA A 566 21.26 -13.87 31.70
CA ALA A 566 21.85 -14.52 30.53
C ALA A 566 21.49 -16.02 30.42
N GLU A 567 21.24 -16.70 31.54
CA GLU A 567 20.92 -18.13 31.55
C GLU A 567 19.48 -18.38 31.09
N SER A 568 18.52 -17.58 31.56
CA SER A 568 17.15 -17.62 31.04
C SER A 568 17.09 -17.22 29.56
N LEU A 569 17.85 -16.19 29.15
CA LEU A 569 17.97 -15.81 27.74
C LEU A 569 18.47 -17.00 26.88
N ARG A 570 19.51 -17.71 27.34
CA ARG A 570 20.07 -18.88 26.65
C ARG A 570 19.02 -19.96 26.41
N LYS A 571 18.30 -20.38 27.45
CA LYS A 571 17.27 -21.42 27.36
C LYS A 571 16.13 -21.04 26.42
N LEU A 572 15.65 -19.80 26.53
CA LEU A 572 14.57 -19.31 25.67
C LEU A 572 15.01 -19.23 24.19
N LEU A 573 16.27 -18.89 23.91
CA LEU A 573 16.80 -18.92 22.53
C LEU A 573 16.88 -20.34 21.95
N GLU A 574 17.19 -21.34 22.77
CA GLU A 574 17.17 -22.76 22.36
C GLU A 574 15.74 -23.18 21.99
N GLU A 575 14.75 -22.84 22.81
CA GLU A 575 13.33 -23.10 22.51
C GLU A 575 12.86 -22.44 21.19
N VAL A 576 13.24 -21.17 20.97
CA VAL A 576 12.89 -20.46 19.72
C VAL A 576 13.59 -21.09 18.51
N HIS A 577 14.86 -21.50 18.68
CA HIS A 577 15.63 -22.14 17.61
C HIS A 577 14.99 -23.44 17.15
N GLU A 578 14.61 -24.33 18.07
CA GLU A 578 13.97 -25.62 17.75
C GLU A 578 12.66 -25.43 16.99
N LYS A 579 11.89 -24.39 17.33
CA LYS A 579 10.64 -24.06 16.63
C LYS A 579 10.85 -23.46 15.24
N LYS A 580 12.01 -22.86 14.98
CA LYS A 580 12.27 -22.10 13.74
C LYS A 580 13.15 -22.80 12.73
N ILE A 581 14.13 -23.55 13.18
CA ILE A 581 15.09 -24.24 12.33
C ILE A 581 14.67 -25.70 12.21
N LYS A 582 14.24 -26.10 11.02
CA LYS A 582 13.80 -27.48 10.75
C LYS A 582 15.00 -28.41 10.52
N ALA A 583 14.78 -29.71 10.68
CA ALA A 583 15.75 -30.73 10.30
C ALA A 583 16.05 -30.62 8.80
N GLY A 584 17.31 -30.30 8.47
CA GLY A 584 17.78 -30.09 7.09
C GLY A 584 18.07 -28.63 6.73
N ASP A 585 17.64 -27.66 7.54
CA ASP A 585 17.96 -26.25 7.31
C ASP A 585 19.46 -25.98 7.47
N LYS A 586 20.01 -25.19 6.55
CA LYS A 586 21.40 -24.76 6.62
C LYS A 586 21.61 -23.84 7.81
N ILE A 587 22.40 -24.27 8.80
CA ILE A 587 22.74 -23.38 9.92
C ILE A 587 23.84 -22.42 9.48
N ASP A 588 23.47 -21.18 9.17
CA ASP A 588 24.37 -20.07 8.88
C ASP A 588 23.97 -18.79 9.64
N HIS A 589 24.76 -17.73 9.46
CA HIS A 589 24.55 -16.47 10.18
C HIS A 589 23.20 -15.83 9.87
N GLY A 590 22.66 -16.04 8.66
CA GLY A 590 21.34 -15.52 8.26
C GLY A 590 20.22 -16.21 9.02
N ASN A 591 20.28 -17.54 9.16
CA ASN A 591 19.29 -18.28 9.94
C ASN A 591 19.36 -17.98 11.45
N ILE A 592 20.54 -17.70 12.00
CA ILE A 592 20.64 -17.23 13.38
C ILE A 592 20.01 -15.84 13.54
N LYS A 593 20.26 -14.92 12.61
CA LYS A 593 19.60 -13.60 12.63
C LYS A 593 18.07 -13.74 12.62
N ARG A 594 17.53 -14.63 11.80
CA ARG A 594 16.09 -14.95 11.84
C ARG A 594 15.65 -15.37 13.24
N VAL A 595 16.35 -16.31 13.89
CA VAL A 595 16.03 -16.71 15.28
C VAL A 595 16.02 -15.50 16.22
N ILE A 596 16.96 -14.57 16.10
CA ILE A 596 17.02 -13.34 16.91
C ILE A 596 15.85 -12.39 16.59
N ASP A 597 15.49 -12.23 15.32
CA ASP A 597 14.36 -11.41 14.92
C ASP A 597 13.03 -11.92 15.50
N PHE A 598 12.90 -13.24 15.63
CA PHE A 598 11.79 -13.91 16.29
C PHE A 598 11.85 -13.75 17.80
N ALA A 599 13.01 -14.02 18.39
CA ALA A 599 13.26 -13.94 19.82
C ALA A 599 12.98 -12.53 20.38
N TYR A 600 13.27 -11.47 19.62
CA TYR A 600 13.05 -10.09 20.05
C TYR A 600 11.87 -9.40 19.35
N PHE A 601 10.97 -10.15 18.71
CA PHE A 601 9.80 -9.62 18.03
C PHE A 601 9.02 -8.58 18.85
N SER A 602 8.71 -8.91 20.12
CA SER A 602 7.97 -8.05 21.05
C SER A 602 8.69 -6.75 21.42
N ALA A 603 10.00 -6.65 21.19
CA ALA A 603 10.78 -5.44 21.45
C ALA A 603 10.35 -4.27 20.57
N ASN A 604 9.85 -4.51 19.35
CA ASN A 604 9.36 -3.47 18.42
C ASN A 604 8.24 -2.60 19.00
N LYS A 605 7.54 -3.07 20.05
CA LYS A 605 6.53 -2.30 20.77
C LYS A 605 7.15 -1.10 21.49
N ILE A 606 8.29 -1.28 22.16
CA ILE A 606 8.91 -0.28 23.03
C ILE A 606 10.30 0.19 22.57
N TYR A 607 10.87 -0.44 21.54
CA TYR A 607 12.13 -0.09 20.90
C TYR A 607 11.96 0.23 19.42
N LYS A 608 12.87 1.05 18.89
CA LYS A 608 13.21 1.15 17.47
C LYS A 608 14.44 0.25 17.26
N VAL A 609 14.23 -0.90 16.60
CA VAL A 609 15.28 -1.90 16.35
C VAL A 609 15.97 -1.59 15.03
N LYS A 610 17.30 -1.67 15.02
CA LYS A 610 18.16 -1.43 13.85
C LYS A 610 19.04 -2.64 13.62
N GLU A 611 18.91 -3.25 12.45
CA GLU A 611 19.68 -4.40 11.96
C GLU A 611 20.86 -3.92 11.10
N GLU A 612 22.02 -4.58 11.20
CA GLU A 612 23.21 -4.32 10.36
C GLU A 612 23.56 -2.82 10.26
N GLU A 613 23.50 -2.13 11.40
CA GLU A 613 23.70 -0.68 11.45
C GLU A 613 25.19 -0.36 11.50
N ARG A 614 25.63 0.62 10.69
CA ARG A 614 26.99 1.14 10.81
C ARG A 614 27.09 1.92 12.13
N SER A 615 27.86 1.39 13.06
CA SER A 615 28.11 2.03 14.35
C SER A 615 29.58 1.92 14.74
N GLY A 616 30.13 2.97 15.34
CA GLY A 616 31.57 3.07 15.61
C GLY A 616 32.39 2.79 14.36
N GLU A 617 33.27 1.78 14.44
CA GLU A 617 34.22 1.40 13.39
C GLU A 617 33.76 0.19 12.55
N GLY A 618 32.54 -0.33 12.76
CA GLY A 618 32.04 -1.52 12.08
C GLY A 618 30.52 -1.57 11.86
N PHE A 619 30.01 -2.78 11.60
CA PHE A 619 28.58 -3.07 11.48
C PHE A 619 28.16 -3.96 12.64
N VAL A 620 27.26 -3.46 13.45
CA VAL A 620 26.69 -4.24 14.56
C VAL A 620 25.48 -5.02 14.09
N ASP A 621 25.29 -6.22 14.61
CA ASP A 621 24.14 -7.04 14.23
C ASP A 621 22.82 -6.37 14.61
N TYR A 622 22.66 -5.92 15.87
CA TYR A 622 21.46 -5.19 16.31
C TYR A 622 21.74 -4.06 17.31
N ILE A 623 21.03 -2.94 17.15
CA ILE A 623 20.83 -1.92 18.21
C ILE A 623 19.34 -1.70 18.45
N PHE A 624 18.96 -1.68 19.72
CA PHE A 624 17.61 -1.40 20.19
C PHE A 624 17.59 -0.03 20.87
N TYR A 625 17.04 0.98 20.18
CA TYR A 625 16.87 2.31 20.74
C TYR A 625 15.51 2.41 21.44
N PRO A 626 15.45 2.69 22.76
CA PRO A 626 14.18 2.70 23.48
C PRO A 626 13.34 3.90 23.04
N LYS A 627 12.05 3.70 22.78
CA LYS A 627 11.12 4.79 22.44
C LYS A 627 11.02 5.79 23.61
N ASN A 628 11.04 5.30 24.84
CA ASN A 628 11.29 6.11 26.03
C ASN A 628 12.80 6.37 26.16
N LYS A 629 13.22 7.63 26.00
CA LYS A 629 14.64 8.01 26.00
C LYS A 629 15.39 7.70 27.31
N LYS A 630 14.67 7.47 28.41
CA LYS A 630 15.24 7.03 29.70
C LYS A 630 15.44 5.50 29.81
N GLY A 631 14.90 4.73 28.87
CA GLY A 631 15.05 3.27 28.83
C GLY A 631 16.48 2.83 28.55
N LYS A 632 16.79 1.56 28.84
CA LYS A 632 18.10 0.97 28.52
C LYS A 632 18.26 0.80 27.01
N ILE A 633 19.44 1.00 26.46
CA ILE A 633 19.78 0.64 25.07
C ILE A 633 20.28 -0.80 25.05
N ILE A 634 19.95 -1.58 24.03
CA ILE A 634 20.48 -2.94 23.88
C ILE A 634 21.33 -3.00 22.61
N ILE A 635 22.55 -3.51 22.73
CA ILE A 635 23.47 -3.76 21.62
C ILE A 635 23.70 -5.27 21.58
N ILE A 636 23.36 -5.93 20.47
CA ILE A 636 23.54 -7.37 20.30
C ILE A 636 24.57 -7.63 19.21
N GLU A 637 25.53 -8.51 19.51
CA GLU A 637 26.48 -9.06 18.55
C GLU A 637 26.38 -10.58 18.55
N LEU A 638 26.37 -11.18 17.36
CA LEU A 638 26.19 -12.60 17.15
C LEU A 638 27.50 -13.29 16.73
N LYS A 639 27.68 -14.53 17.18
CA LYS A 639 28.75 -15.41 16.73
C LYS A 639 28.24 -16.79 16.39
N LEU A 640 28.90 -17.40 15.41
CA LEU A 640 28.67 -18.75 14.95
C LEU A 640 29.95 -19.55 15.13
N ASN A 641 29.93 -20.60 15.96
CA ASN A 641 31.10 -21.40 16.35
C ASN A 641 32.24 -20.58 17.00
N GLY A 642 31.92 -19.43 17.60
CA GLY A 642 32.86 -18.60 18.34
C GLY A 642 32.63 -18.72 19.84
N SER A 643 32.51 -17.58 20.52
CA SER A 643 32.09 -17.50 21.91
C SER A 643 31.35 -16.19 22.18
N ALA A 644 30.46 -16.20 23.19
CA ALA A 644 29.79 -14.97 23.62
C ALA A 644 30.80 -13.91 24.11
N LYS A 645 31.93 -14.35 24.68
CA LYS A 645 33.04 -13.48 25.11
C LYS A 645 33.65 -12.73 23.93
N ARG A 646 33.88 -13.41 22.80
CA ARG A 646 34.35 -12.75 21.56
C ARG A 646 33.32 -11.76 21.00
N ALA A 647 32.03 -12.07 21.09
CA ALA A 647 30.98 -11.14 20.68
C ALA A 647 31.02 -9.84 21.51
N ILE A 648 31.12 -9.94 22.84
CA ILE A 648 31.31 -8.77 23.72
C ILE A 648 32.60 -8.02 23.39
N GLY A 649 33.71 -8.74 23.17
CA GLY A 649 34.99 -8.13 22.79
C GLY A 649 34.85 -7.26 21.54
N GLN A 650 34.19 -7.77 20.50
CA GLN A 650 33.97 -7.02 19.27
C GLN A 650 33.12 -5.76 19.48
N ILE A 651 32.11 -5.79 20.34
CA ILE A 651 31.31 -4.60 20.66
C ILE A 651 32.20 -3.48 21.22
N TYR A 652 33.19 -3.82 22.06
CA TYR A 652 34.16 -2.88 22.61
C TYR A 652 35.23 -2.46 21.60
N GLU A 653 35.79 -3.39 20.83
CA GLU A 653 36.81 -3.13 19.81
C GLU A 653 36.29 -2.16 18.76
N ASN A 654 35.08 -2.39 18.25
CA ASN A 654 34.46 -1.55 17.22
C ASN A 654 33.72 -0.33 17.79
N LYS A 655 33.70 -0.15 19.11
CA LYS A 655 33.10 1.00 19.80
C LYS A 655 31.65 1.30 19.37
N TYR A 656 30.82 0.27 19.23
CA TYR A 656 29.44 0.41 18.71
C TYR A 656 28.53 1.34 19.53
N PHE A 657 28.95 1.72 20.73
CA PHE A 657 28.23 2.64 21.59
C PHE A 657 28.53 4.13 21.32
N ASN A 658 29.59 4.47 20.58
CA ASN A 658 30.01 5.86 20.37
C ASN A 658 29.02 6.67 19.52
N ASN A 659 28.30 6.03 18.59
CA ASN A 659 27.35 6.70 17.71
C ASN A 659 25.93 6.80 18.30
N ILE A 660 25.74 6.43 19.57
CA ILE A 660 24.45 6.55 20.23
C ILE A 660 24.16 8.02 20.52
N GLU A 661 23.07 8.54 19.96
CA GLU A 661 22.63 9.92 20.13
C GLU A 661 22.58 10.35 21.61
N LYS A 662 22.94 11.61 21.88
CA LYS A 662 22.97 12.17 23.25
C LYS A 662 21.59 12.23 23.90
N ILE A 663 20.51 12.20 23.12
CA ILE A 663 19.13 12.26 23.61
C ILE A 663 18.73 11.05 24.48
N TYR A 664 19.44 9.93 24.39
CA TYR A 664 19.18 8.75 25.22
C TYR A 664 19.99 8.83 26.52
N THR A 665 19.32 8.64 27.66
CA THR A 665 19.91 8.83 29.00
C THR A 665 19.98 7.54 29.83
N GLY A 666 19.39 6.44 29.37
CA GLY A 666 19.46 5.16 30.07
C GLY A 666 20.81 4.45 29.92
N ASN A 667 21.00 3.41 30.72
CA ASN A 667 22.17 2.53 30.66
C ASN A 667 22.21 1.72 29.34
N ILE A 668 23.36 1.15 29.02
CA ILE A 668 23.59 0.36 27.81
C ILE A 668 23.81 -1.10 28.20
N LEU A 669 23.04 -2.01 27.60
CA LEU A 669 23.18 -3.45 27.72
C LEU A 669 23.94 -3.98 26.51
N LEU A 670 25.11 -4.56 26.76
CA LEU A 670 25.91 -5.24 25.75
C LEU A 670 25.59 -6.73 25.83
N VAL A 671 25.10 -7.31 24.75
CA VAL A 671 24.62 -8.70 24.70
C VAL A 671 25.43 -9.45 23.64
N GLY A 672 26.28 -10.36 24.10
CA GLY A 672 27.02 -11.27 23.24
C GLY A 672 26.30 -12.61 23.16
N ILE A 673 25.91 -13.04 21.96
CA ILE A 673 25.22 -14.32 21.73
C ILE A 673 26.07 -15.17 20.79
N ASN A 674 26.32 -16.42 21.15
CA ASN A 674 27.02 -17.36 20.29
C ASN A 674 26.23 -18.66 20.17
N PHE A 675 26.09 -19.15 18.93
CA PHE A 675 25.56 -20.47 18.65
C PHE A 675 26.68 -21.41 18.19
N ASN A 676 26.78 -22.58 18.83
CA ASN A 676 27.73 -23.62 18.45
C ASN A 676 27.00 -24.71 17.63
N LYS A 677 27.35 -24.86 16.35
CA LYS A 677 26.72 -25.85 15.46
C LYS A 677 26.96 -27.30 15.93
N PRO A 678 28.20 -27.73 16.25
CA PRO A 678 28.45 -29.08 16.76
C PRO A 678 27.58 -29.47 17.95
N SER A 679 27.51 -28.63 18.99
CA SER A 679 26.77 -28.92 20.22
C SER A 679 25.30 -28.44 20.18
N LYS A 680 24.89 -27.77 19.10
CA LYS A 680 23.56 -27.17 18.90
C LYS A 680 23.06 -26.37 20.10
N ASN A 681 23.93 -25.61 20.76
CA ASN A 681 23.59 -24.86 21.95
C ASN A 681 23.96 -23.37 21.83
N TYR A 682 23.25 -22.56 22.62
CA TYR A 682 23.54 -21.14 22.75
C TYR A 682 24.45 -20.87 23.95
N SER A 683 25.21 -19.79 23.87
CA SER A 683 25.94 -19.19 25.00
C SER A 683 25.72 -17.69 24.95
N CYS A 684 25.38 -17.09 26.09
CA CYS A 684 25.00 -15.68 26.18
C CYS A 684 25.80 -14.98 27.29
N ILE A 685 26.18 -13.72 27.06
CA ILE A 685 26.74 -12.82 28.07
C ILE A 685 25.99 -11.49 27.98
N ILE A 686 25.60 -10.94 29.12
CA ILE A 686 24.96 -9.61 29.22
C ILE A 686 25.78 -8.76 30.17
N ILE A 687 26.18 -7.56 29.73
CA ILE A 687 26.90 -6.58 30.54
C ILE A 687 26.11 -5.28 30.55
N GLU A 688 25.80 -4.77 31.75
CA GLU A 688 25.20 -3.46 31.91
C GLU A 688 26.27 -2.41 32.19
N CYS A 689 26.37 -1.45 31.28
CA CYS A 689 27.27 -0.31 31.36
C CYS A 689 26.48 0.98 31.53
N ASP A 690 27.08 1.96 32.20
CA ASP A 690 26.60 3.33 32.15
C ASP A 690 27.04 4.05 30.87
N ARG A 691 26.73 5.35 30.78
CA ARG A 691 27.08 6.16 29.59
C ARG A 691 28.57 6.44 29.47
N LYS A 692 29.36 6.24 30.52
CA LYS A 692 30.83 6.34 30.52
C LYS A 692 31.49 4.99 30.19
N MET A 693 30.71 3.95 29.87
CA MET A 693 31.20 2.58 29.68
C MET A 693 31.84 1.99 30.95
N GLU A 694 31.35 2.42 32.11
CA GLU A 694 31.63 1.80 33.41
C GLU A 694 30.58 0.72 33.70
N ILE A 695 31.04 -0.46 34.10
CA ILE A 695 30.18 -1.62 34.36
C ILE A 695 29.42 -1.40 35.67
N LYS A 696 28.08 -1.43 35.63
CA LYS A 696 27.22 -1.10 36.79
C LYS A 696 26.68 -2.30 37.56
N SER A 697 26.45 -3.44 36.92
CA SER A 697 25.96 -4.62 37.62
C SER A 697 26.16 -5.91 36.83
N LEU A 698 26.96 -6.83 37.37
CA LEU A 698 26.90 -8.26 37.09
C LEU A 698 26.10 -8.88 38.24
N LYS A 699 24.84 -9.27 38.02
CA LYS A 699 24.11 -10.03 39.05
C LYS A 699 24.84 -11.35 39.24
N LYS A 700 25.42 -11.54 40.43
CA LYS A 700 25.98 -12.81 40.91
C LYS A 700 24.84 -13.84 40.99
N SER A 701 24.58 -14.57 39.90
CA SER A 701 23.88 -15.85 39.98
C SER A 701 24.90 -16.91 40.41
N ASN A 702 24.47 -17.82 41.29
CA ASN A 702 25.31 -18.72 42.08
C ASN A 702 26.04 -19.83 41.28
N ASN A 703 26.54 -19.56 40.07
CA ASN A 703 27.44 -20.47 39.34
C ASN A 703 28.43 -19.80 38.35
N VAL A 704 28.65 -18.48 38.42
CA VAL A 704 29.59 -17.79 37.51
C VAL A 704 30.46 -16.77 38.25
N GLN A 705 31.36 -17.24 39.12
CA GLN A 705 32.43 -16.39 39.67
C GLN A 705 33.71 -16.40 38.80
N ALA A 706 33.92 -17.44 37.99
CA ALA A 706 35.14 -17.61 37.20
C ALA A 706 35.21 -16.75 35.92
N ASN A 707 34.08 -16.43 35.27
CA ASN A 707 34.11 -15.69 33.99
C ASN A 707 34.14 -14.17 34.14
N THR A 708 33.84 -13.63 35.31
CA THR A 708 33.67 -12.18 35.53
C THR A 708 35.00 -11.43 35.50
N SER A 709 36.00 -11.93 36.24
CA SER A 709 37.37 -11.39 36.25
C SER A 709 37.97 -11.37 34.85
N GLU A 710 37.80 -12.46 34.10
CA GLU A 710 38.38 -12.56 32.77
C GLU A 710 37.72 -11.67 31.72
N ILE A 711 36.44 -11.32 31.90
CA ILE A 711 35.73 -10.38 31.02
C ILE A 711 36.18 -8.95 31.33
N GLU A 712 36.32 -8.61 32.62
CA GLU A 712 36.85 -7.31 33.05
C GLU A 712 38.30 -7.13 32.59
N GLU A 713 39.16 -8.14 32.73
CA GLU A 713 40.53 -8.15 32.22
C GLU A 713 40.58 -8.03 30.69
N MET A 714 39.71 -8.76 29.99
CA MET A 714 39.61 -8.65 28.53
C MET A 714 39.22 -7.23 28.11
N ILE A 715 38.20 -6.64 28.74
CA ILE A 715 37.74 -5.27 28.44
C ILE A 715 38.84 -4.26 28.79
N ALA A 716 39.52 -4.42 29.92
CA ALA A 716 40.64 -3.58 30.33
C ALA A 716 41.80 -3.66 29.31
N SER A 717 42.13 -4.87 28.83
CA SER A 717 43.15 -5.08 27.80
C SER A 717 42.75 -4.46 26.45
N ILE A 718 41.47 -4.51 26.07
CA ILE A 718 40.98 -3.85 24.85
C ILE A 718 41.05 -2.32 25.01
N LYS A 719 40.63 -1.79 26.16
CA LYS A 719 40.72 -0.35 26.47
C LYS A 719 42.18 0.14 26.47
N SER A 720 43.13 -0.64 27.00
CA SER A 720 44.55 -0.28 26.99
C SER A 720 45.15 -0.31 25.58
N ARG A 721 44.85 -1.34 24.77
CA ARG A 721 45.30 -1.42 23.37
C ARG A 721 44.76 -0.27 22.51
N ASN A 722 43.51 0.14 22.73
CA ASN A 722 42.92 1.27 22.02
C ASN A 722 43.58 2.62 22.38
N ASN A 723 44.02 2.78 23.64
CA ASN A 723 44.79 3.96 24.07
C ASN A 723 46.27 3.93 23.59
N GLU A 724 46.86 2.75 23.45
CA GLU A 724 48.23 2.57 22.88
C GLU A 724 48.26 2.76 21.35
N GLY A 725 47.16 2.50 20.65
CA GLY A 725 47.02 2.75 19.22
C GLY A 725 47.05 4.23 18.83
N GLU A 726 46.56 5.12 19.71
CA GLU A 726 46.65 6.58 19.49
C GLU A 726 48.08 7.13 19.71
N THR A 727 48.91 6.46 20.51
CA THR A 727 50.30 6.87 20.80
C THR A 727 51.35 6.28 19.85
N ARG A 728 51.02 5.29 19.02
CA ARG A 728 51.93 4.67 18.03
C ARG A 728 51.80 5.20 16.59
N SER A 729 51.31 6.42 16.41
CA SER A 729 51.27 7.11 15.10
C SER A 729 52.58 7.85 14.74
N ASN A 730 53.63 7.77 15.57
CA ASN A 730 54.95 8.37 15.28
C ASN A 730 56.09 7.36 15.53
N CYS A 731 56.25 6.35 14.67
CA CYS A 731 57.54 5.71 14.39
C CYS A 731 57.44 4.83 13.13
N ARG A 732 58.17 5.20 12.08
CA ARG A 732 58.51 4.33 10.94
C ARG A 732 59.57 3.33 11.38
N VAL A 733 59.46 2.06 10.95
CA VAL A 733 60.51 1.25 10.28
C VAL A 733 60.00 -0.19 10.07
N ASP A 734 60.03 -0.58 8.79
CA ASP A 734 60.23 -1.88 8.11
C ASP A 734 59.59 -3.21 8.56
N LYS A 735 58.94 -3.84 7.56
CA LYS A 735 58.31 -5.17 7.57
C LYS A 735 59.36 -6.30 7.56
N PRO A 736 58.99 -7.47 8.09
CA PRO A 736 59.17 -8.70 7.35
C PRO A 736 57.85 -9.45 7.12
N ASN A 737 57.84 -10.17 6.00
CA ASN A 737 56.75 -10.96 5.43
C ASN A 737 56.16 -11.99 6.41
N ASN A 738 54.83 -12.07 6.49
CA ASN A 738 54.14 -13.36 6.39
C ASN A 738 52.68 -13.17 5.97
N VAL A 739 52.25 -14.10 5.13
CA VAL A 739 51.04 -14.09 4.31
C VAL A 739 49.90 -14.78 5.07
N GLU A 740 48.76 -14.12 5.21
CA GLU A 740 47.47 -14.76 5.40
C GLU A 740 46.43 -13.99 4.57
N VAL A 741 45.86 -14.65 3.56
CA VAL A 741 44.98 -14.05 2.55
C VAL A 741 43.54 -14.08 3.07
N ASP A 742 43.01 -12.91 3.42
CA ASP A 742 41.60 -12.70 3.78
C ASP A 742 40.73 -12.63 2.50
N THR A 743 39.98 -13.71 2.27
CA THR A 743 39.12 -13.91 1.09
C THR A 743 37.86 -13.05 1.07
N ASN A 744 37.56 -12.28 2.14
CA ASN A 744 36.41 -11.36 2.16
C ASN A 744 36.71 -9.98 1.59
N LYS A 745 37.99 -9.62 1.40
CA LYS A 745 38.40 -8.30 0.87
C LYS A 745 38.31 -8.19 -0.66
N LEU A 746 38.31 -9.32 -1.37
CA LEU A 746 38.25 -9.39 -2.84
C LEU A 746 36.83 -9.27 -3.41
N LYS A 747 35.79 -9.63 -2.65
CA LYS A 747 34.39 -9.54 -3.11
C LYS A 747 33.85 -8.11 -3.19
N TYR A 748 34.39 -7.18 -2.40
CA TYR A 748 33.90 -5.79 -2.36
C TYR A 748 34.56 -4.90 -3.43
N ILE A 749 35.84 -5.13 -3.75
CA ILE A 749 36.57 -4.34 -4.76
C ILE A 749 36.09 -4.65 -6.19
N LEU A 750 35.58 -5.87 -6.44
CA LEU A 750 34.98 -6.24 -7.72
C LEU A 750 33.59 -5.62 -7.95
N ASN A 751 32.79 -5.42 -6.88
CA ASN A 751 31.47 -4.78 -7.00
C ASN A 751 31.55 -3.26 -7.21
N GLU A 752 32.49 -2.55 -6.58
CA GLU A 752 32.65 -1.09 -6.82
C GLU A 752 33.17 -0.77 -8.22
N LYS A 753 34.00 -1.64 -8.82
CA LYS A 753 34.47 -1.45 -10.21
C LYS A 753 33.39 -1.76 -11.25
N HIS A 754 32.45 -2.67 -10.98
CA HIS A 754 31.31 -2.94 -11.87
C HIS A 754 30.26 -1.83 -11.83
N GLU A 755 29.94 -1.25 -10.66
CA GLU A 755 28.97 -0.14 -10.57
C GLU A 755 29.50 1.18 -11.14
N LYS A 756 30.80 1.48 -11.01
CA LYS A 756 31.41 2.67 -11.63
C LYS A 756 31.49 2.58 -13.15
N LYS A 757 31.61 1.37 -13.73
CA LYS A 757 31.59 1.15 -15.19
C LYS A 757 30.17 1.29 -15.78
N TYR A 758 29.13 0.91 -15.03
CA TYR A 758 27.73 1.11 -15.43
C TYR A 758 27.23 2.57 -15.32
N ARG A 759 27.76 3.36 -14.36
CA ARG A 759 27.41 4.78 -14.24
C ARG A 759 28.07 5.68 -15.30
N ASN A 760 29.22 5.29 -15.85
CA ASN A 760 29.92 6.09 -16.86
C ASN A 760 29.45 5.85 -18.32
N ASN A 761 28.64 4.82 -18.58
CA ASN A 761 28.04 4.58 -19.90
C ASN A 761 26.64 5.20 -20.10
N LYS A 762 26.10 5.93 -19.11
CA LYS A 762 24.83 6.68 -19.23
C LYS A 762 24.99 8.17 -19.54
N LYS A 763 26.20 8.64 -19.83
CA LYS A 763 26.47 10.00 -20.30
C LYS A 763 27.27 9.99 -21.60
N LYS A 764 26.62 9.59 -22.70
CA LYS A 764 27.02 9.95 -24.08
C LYS A 764 25.86 9.70 -25.04
N HIS A 765 25.38 10.79 -25.63
CA HIS A 765 24.55 10.91 -26.82
C HIS A 765 23.19 10.20 -26.87
N VAL A 766 22.10 10.97 -26.82
CA VAL A 766 21.08 10.94 -27.89
C VAL A 766 20.63 12.38 -28.18
N SER A 767 21.16 12.93 -29.28
CA SER A 767 20.60 14.07 -29.99
C SER A 767 19.67 13.56 -31.09
N SER A 768 18.51 14.19 -31.21
CA SER A 768 17.45 14.04 -32.21
C SER A 768 17.89 13.73 -33.67
N LYS A 769 17.12 12.87 -34.35
CA LYS A 769 16.53 13.15 -35.69
C LYS A 769 15.44 12.15 -36.09
N LYS A 770 14.48 12.70 -36.85
CA LYS A 770 13.17 12.19 -37.32
C LYS A 770 13.24 11.11 -38.41
N PHE A 771 12.18 10.29 -38.49
CA PHE A 771 11.35 9.80 -39.64
C PHE A 771 10.58 8.56 -39.10
N GLY A 772 9.30 8.25 -39.33
CA GLY A 772 8.22 8.75 -40.17
C GLY A 772 7.33 7.57 -40.60
N TYR A 773 6.15 7.43 -39.96
CA TYR A 773 4.89 6.73 -40.37
C TYR A 773 4.70 5.18 -40.42
N ASN A 774 3.54 4.76 -39.85
CA ASN A 774 2.58 3.64 -40.10
C ASN A 774 3.07 2.18 -40.07
N GLU A 775 2.32 1.15 -39.67
CA GLU A 775 0.95 0.90 -39.19
C GLU A 775 0.96 -0.49 -38.47
N LYS A 776 -0.09 -0.76 -37.68
CA LYS A 776 -0.54 -2.04 -37.06
C LYS A 776 0.19 -3.35 -37.44
N GLU A 777 0.56 -4.15 -36.44
CA GLU A 777 0.08 -5.54 -36.25
C GLU A 777 0.57 -6.18 -34.93
N THR A 778 -0.12 -7.26 -34.58
CA THR A 778 -0.30 -8.02 -33.33
C THR A 778 0.88 -8.85 -32.80
N GLU A 779 0.80 -9.13 -31.48
CA GLU A 779 1.24 -10.34 -30.74
C GLU A 779 2.60 -10.98 -31.02
N SER A 780 3.45 -11.06 -29.99
CA SER A 780 3.75 -12.30 -29.24
C SER A 780 5.06 -12.22 -28.44
N ASP A 781 4.98 -12.75 -27.21
CA ASP A 781 6.03 -13.42 -26.42
C ASP A 781 7.47 -12.89 -26.43
N TYR A 782 7.88 -12.30 -25.30
CA TYR A 782 9.19 -12.63 -24.70
C TYR A 782 9.09 -12.59 -23.16
N ARG A 783 8.88 -13.78 -22.58
CA ARG A 783 9.31 -14.13 -21.23
C ARG A 783 10.84 -14.25 -21.22
N VAL A 784 11.51 -13.64 -20.24
CA VAL A 784 12.88 -14.02 -19.88
C VAL A 784 12.85 -14.47 -18.42
N ASP A 785 12.88 -15.79 -18.26
CA ASP A 785 13.26 -16.47 -17.02
C ASP A 785 14.71 -16.09 -16.67
N MET A 786 14.96 -15.64 -15.44
CA MET A 786 16.30 -15.65 -14.85
C MET A 786 16.38 -16.77 -13.81
N SER A 787 16.70 -17.96 -14.29
CA SER A 787 17.35 -19.02 -13.50
C SER A 787 18.87 -18.84 -13.61
N ASN A 788 19.55 -18.98 -12.47
CA ASN A 788 20.99 -18.90 -12.35
C ASN A 788 21.69 -20.04 -13.11
N SER A 789 22.31 -19.75 -14.24
CA SER A 789 23.44 -20.51 -14.79
C SER A 789 24.15 -19.68 -15.85
N ILE A 790 25.37 -19.23 -15.52
CA ILE A 790 26.26 -18.54 -16.45
C ILE A 790 27.07 -19.60 -17.19
N GLU A 791 26.78 -19.82 -18.47
CA GLU A 791 27.72 -20.38 -19.44
C GLU A 791 28.28 -19.21 -20.26
N VAL A 792 29.60 -19.02 -20.21
CA VAL A 792 30.31 -18.03 -21.02
C VAL A 792 30.82 -18.72 -22.29
N ASN A 793 30.47 -18.17 -23.45
CA ASN A 793 30.94 -18.62 -24.75
C ASN A 793 32.38 -18.13 -25.00
N ALA A 794 33.25 -19.04 -25.44
CA ALA A 794 34.71 -18.89 -25.47
C ALA A 794 35.24 -18.21 -26.74
N SER A 795 34.73 -17.02 -27.08
CA SER A 795 35.17 -16.28 -28.28
C SER A 795 35.45 -14.78 -28.09
N GLU A 796 35.54 -14.28 -26.86
CA GLU A 796 35.79 -12.84 -26.60
C GLU A 796 36.84 -12.56 -25.51
N LEU A 797 37.94 -13.32 -25.50
CA LEU A 797 39.12 -13.03 -24.65
C LEU A 797 40.44 -13.09 -25.44
N GLU A 798 40.50 -12.38 -26.56
CA GLU A 798 41.77 -11.90 -27.11
C GLU A 798 41.78 -10.36 -27.00
N HIS A 799 42.39 -9.86 -25.93
CA HIS A 799 43.35 -8.76 -25.95
C HIS A 799 43.56 -8.22 -24.53
N ILE A 800 44.83 -7.93 -24.24
CA ILE A 800 45.36 -7.26 -23.04
C ILE A 800 45.60 -8.22 -21.87
N LEU A 801 46.81 -8.77 -21.77
CA LEU A 801 47.80 -8.38 -20.76
C LEU A 801 49.15 -9.04 -21.08
N SER A 802 50.19 -8.21 -21.14
CA SER A 802 51.58 -8.57 -21.39
C SER A 802 52.22 -9.31 -20.20
N GLU A 803 53.16 -10.16 -20.55
CA GLU A 803 54.08 -10.95 -19.72
C GLU A 803 54.76 -10.11 -18.63
N GLU A 804 54.82 -10.62 -17.40
CA GLU A 804 56.07 -10.87 -16.67
C GLU A 804 55.79 -11.53 -15.29
N GLU A 805 56.64 -12.50 -14.97
CA GLU A 805 56.81 -13.16 -13.67
C GLU A 805 55.78 -14.22 -13.20
N PHE A 806 55.73 -15.33 -13.95
CA PHE A 806 55.49 -16.65 -13.36
C PHE A 806 56.82 -17.29 -12.95
N GLY A 807 56.96 -17.61 -11.67
CA GLY A 807 58.07 -18.39 -11.12
C GLY A 807 57.60 -19.59 -10.31
N ASN A 808 57.58 -20.74 -10.99
CA ASN A 808 57.80 -22.11 -10.49
C ASN A 808 56.64 -22.98 -9.91
N ASN A 809 56.41 -24.05 -10.70
CA ASN A 809 56.24 -25.47 -10.31
C ASN A 809 54.83 -26.09 -10.23
N LYS A 810 54.29 -26.36 -11.42
CA LYS A 810 53.93 -27.68 -12.01
C LYS A 810 53.62 -28.87 -11.08
N ARG A 811 52.48 -29.53 -11.40
CA ARG A 811 52.11 -30.98 -11.38
C ARG A 811 50.73 -31.14 -10.70
N LYS A 812 49.69 -31.80 -11.21
CA LYS A 812 49.46 -32.72 -12.33
C LYS A 812 47.95 -32.63 -12.65
N LEU A 813 47.59 -32.53 -13.92
CA LEU A 813 46.25 -32.85 -14.44
C LEU A 813 46.49 -33.71 -15.67
N GLU A 814 46.06 -34.96 -15.63
CA GLU A 814 46.01 -35.82 -16.80
C GLU A 814 44.71 -36.64 -16.80
N HIS A 815 44.16 -36.73 -18.02
CA HIS A 815 43.14 -37.62 -18.57
C HIS A 815 41.67 -37.13 -18.47
N VAL A 816 41.08 -36.52 -19.54
CA VAL A 816 40.72 -37.04 -20.90
C VAL A 816 39.56 -38.06 -20.76
N SER A 817 38.40 -38.02 -21.43
CA SER A 817 37.90 -37.39 -22.67
C SER A 817 36.37 -37.56 -22.75
N PHE A 818 35.71 -36.65 -23.49
CA PHE A 818 34.33 -36.78 -23.99
C PHE A 818 34.18 -37.83 -25.11
N LYS A 819 32.97 -38.38 -25.28
CA LYS A 819 32.46 -38.85 -26.58
C LYS A 819 30.95 -38.61 -26.73
N GLU A 820 30.59 -38.18 -27.93
CA GLU A 820 29.34 -37.59 -28.40
C GLU A 820 28.24 -38.59 -28.80
N THR A 821 27.11 -37.99 -29.22
CA THR A 821 25.98 -38.51 -30.05
C THR A 821 24.86 -39.20 -29.29
N GLY A 822 23.56 -38.99 -29.53
CA GLY A 822 22.81 -38.23 -30.53
C GLY A 822 21.41 -38.88 -30.70
N ASN A 823 20.36 -38.06 -30.82
CA ASN A 823 19.04 -38.34 -31.39
C ASN A 823 18.01 -39.34 -30.76
N ASN A 824 16.89 -38.76 -30.30
CA ASN A 824 15.50 -38.95 -30.78
C ASN A 824 14.88 -40.37 -30.90
N LYS A 825 13.91 -40.69 -30.01
CA LYS A 825 12.45 -40.91 -30.29
C LYS A 825 11.77 -41.92 -29.33
N ARG A 826 10.65 -41.47 -28.75
CA ARG A 826 9.33 -42.15 -28.57
C ARG A 826 9.31 -43.68 -28.40
N LYS A 827 8.76 -44.18 -27.27
CA LYS A 827 7.36 -44.66 -27.08
C LYS A 827 7.22 -45.48 -25.79
N HIS A 828 6.02 -45.40 -25.21
CA HIS A 828 5.43 -46.28 -24.20
C HIS A 828 5.77 -47.77 -24.38
N ILE A 829 5.83 -48.52 -23.27
CA ILE A 829 5.05 -49.74 -23.03
C ILE A 829 5.06 -50.08 -21.53
N SER A 830 3.88 -50.38 -21.02
CA SER A 830 3.57 -51.02 -19.75
C SER A 830 3.91 -52.52 -19.76
N SER A 831 4.37 -53.09 -18.65
CA SER A 831 3.93 -54.43 -18.25
C SER A 831 4.24 -54.73 -16.77
N LYS A 832 3.19 -55.20 -16.11
CA LYS A 832 3.18 -55.91 -14.83
C LYS A 832 3.94 -57.23 -14.92
N LYS A 833 4.53 -57.66 -13.79
CA LYS A 833 4.44 -58.99 -13.14
C LYS A 833 5.54 -59.06 -12.08
N SER A 834 5.23 -58.95 -10.78
CA SER A 834 4.60 -59.92 -9.87
C SER A 834 5.59 -60.94 -9.28
N GLU A 835 5.71 -60.86 -7.95
CA GLU A 835 5.96 -61.95 -6.99
C GLU A 835 7.37 -62.57 -7.03
N SER A 836 8.05 -62.87 -5.91
CA SER A 836 7.53 -63.37 -4.64
C SER A 836 8.56 -63.29 -3.49
N ASN A 837 8.03 -63.54 -2.29
CA ASN A 837 8.64 -64.00 -1.03
C ASN A 837 9.21 -62.93 -0.08
N GLU A 838 8.47 -62.56 0.97
CA GLU A 838 8.33 -63.25 2.27
C GLU A 838 9.66 -63.20 3.07
N SER A 839 9.74 -62.81 4.33
CA SER A 839 8.77 -62.87 5.42
C SER A 839 9.17 -61.90 6.55
N ASN A 840 8.17 -61.34 7.25
CA ASN A 840 7.97 -61.28 8.72
C ASN A 840 9.18 -60.91 9.64
N CYS A 841 9.06 -60.12 10.70
CA CYS A 841 7.93 -59.56 11.44
C CYS A 841 8.51 -58.74 12.62
N LEU A 842 7.72 -57.77 13.07
CA LEU A 842 7.50 -57.33 14.45
C LEU A 842 8.54 -56.45 15.19
N ILE A 843 8.06 -55.22 15.49
CA ILE A 843 7.91 -54.57 16.83
C ILE A 843 9.23 -54.35 17.61
N SER A 844 9.57 -53.15 18.08
CA SER A 844 8.78 -52.10 18.74
C SER A 844 9.22 -50.68 18.38
#